data_AF-A0A024GEM9-F1
#
_entry.id   AF-A0A024GEM9-F1
#
_cell.length_a   1.000
_cell.length_b   1.000
_cell.length_c   1.000
_cell.angle_alpha   90.00
_cell.angle_beta   90.00
_cell.angle_gamma   90.00
#
_symmetry.space_group_name_H-M   'P 1'
#
loop_
_entity.id
_entity.type
_entity.pdbx_description
1 polymer ?
#
loop_
_entity_poly.entity_id
_entity_poly.type
_entity_poly.pdbx_seq_one_letter_code
_entity_poly.pdbx_strand_id
1 'polypeptide(L)'
;MKVVALVSGGKDSCFAMMECVKYGHEIIGLAHLFPQENGSKSTAEIDSFMFQSVGSNLVESIASCMDVPLWTAAIAGKPNTTDLMYNTAVDGDEVEDMYQLLLQVKKEVPDLEGVCSGAILSSYQRNRVENVCHRLQLTSLTYLWQQDQQELLERMIQNRVHAIIIKVAAIGLDPTRHLGKSLQEIQPELLRLKEKYQLNVCGEGGEYETLTLDCPLFRKRIVINSSRIVMHSDDFCAPVAYLVIEESSLEDKYLLNPLLKPPISSNDPQSPDEIQDIRQLESAHSDDITAATTFRDQIHVRGLVSRLPISSIQEDMSDIFNQLRDILQERQACLQDICFIHLYLQNMNTFAAVNHEYSNHIFTWQPPSRSCVECKDLTVKVLLDCFAVRGSGAARIDPTQSVVQVLHVRSISAWAPSCIGPYSQATTVHRSLILLAGQIPLNPATMQLIGGNYQEQSRQCIQNANAVLRVLDSNVKNVISAIVYVVPNLQNDSDYVPTFPPLQGNVLQCELRSEHSDFQTPVLLIYVSKLPRESLVEVELTALTRTAFDTLCPNTLQLEEKCNPYTFWYQIVTISRAVCLILAAVKCTERVAKDIDYVVSSLIEKIDDAILQAQLFWNQVLHLRIFYQRYNTIDQTKLVSALRISCKKKGLTVPAISLIPVSGIQNKAFLAIQVTALDIDILDTKMWLMDRVALCLNQSISTQRNAMRIHTCYFCSSPVYPGHGITFVRNDSKIFRFCRSKCHKNFNRKRNPRKVKWTKSFRKAAGKEMALDTTYDFEKQRNRVVKYDRDLMNATIHAMQRVQDIKQRRDQDFHKNRMKTGKVNERVRDLRELEQNISLIQPAVASKVNVQVNLNNAKERNAAQQESKQSSMLVDQ
;
A
#
# COMPACT_ATOMS: atom_id res chain seq x y z
N MET A 1 -23.15 11.24 20.95
CA MET A 1 -22.55 12.58 20.93
C MET A 1 -23.54 13.59 20.37
N LYS A 2 -23.47 14.84 20.84
CA LYS A 2 -24.18 15.97 20.23
C LYS A 2 -23.38 16.55 19.07
N VAL A 3 -24.02 16.64 17.91
CA VAL A 3 -23.36 16.89 16.63
C VAL A 3 -24.06 17.99 15.85
N VAL A 4 -23.29 18.91 15.29
CA VAL A 4 -23.75 19.84 14.24
C VAL A 4 -23.45 19.26 12.87
N ALA A 5 -24.38 19.33 11.93
CA ALA A 5 -24.17 18.84 10.58
C ALA A 5 -23.85 19.98 9.60
N LEU A 6 -22.75 19.85 8.85
CA LEU A 6 -22.47 20.69 7.70
C LEU A 6 -23.43 20.31 6.56
N VAL A 7 -24.34 21.22 6.22
CA VAL A 7 -25.39 20.98 5.24
C VAL A 7 -25.16 21.80 3.97
N SER A 8 -25.32 21.15 2.83
CA SER A 8 -25.22 21.78 1.50
C SER A 8 -26.55 21.80 0.75
N GLY A 9 -27.56 21.09 1.26
CA GLY A 9 -28.81 20.81 0.58
C GLY A 9 -28.79 19.53 -0.26
N GLY A 10 -27.61 19.01 -0.58
CA GLY A 10 -27.46 17.80 -1.40
C GLY A 10 -27.76 16.49 -0.69
N LYS A 11 -27.86 15.42 -1.49
CA LYS A 11 -28.11 14.04 -1.04
C LYS A 11 -27.07 13.56 -0.01
N ASP A 12 -25.82 13.99 -0.15
CA ASP A 12 -24.69 13.48 0.63
C ASP A 12 -24.76 13.98 2.07
N SER A 13 -25.02 15.29 2.25
CA SER A 13 -25.22 15.88 3.58
C SER A 13 -26.42 15.28 4.32
N CYS A 14 -27.54 15.05 3.63
CA CYS A 14 -28.73 14.46 4.23
C CYS A 14 -28.52 12.99 4.62
N PHE A 15 -27.89 12.20 3.76
CA PHE A 15 -27.61 10.79 4.06
C PHE A 15 -26.53 10.63 5.14
N ALA A 16 -25.54 11.52 5.20
CA ALA A 16 -24.56 11.54 6.29
C ALA A 16 -25.20 11.80 7.65
N MET A 17 -26.19 12.70 7.73
CA MET A 17 -26.98 12.92 8.95
C MET A 17 -27.78 11.67 9.32
N MET A 18 -28.36 10.97 8.34
CA MET A 18 -29.09 9.71 8.60
C MET A 18 -28.19 8.64 9.20
N GLU A 19 -26.97 8.47 8.69
CA GLU A 19 -26.00 7.54 9.27
C GLU A 19 -25.57 8.00 10.68
N CYS A 20 -25.38 9.31 10.93
CA CYS A 20 -25.10 9.81 12.28
C CYS A 20 -26.20 9.42 13.29
N VAL A 21 -27.47 9.65 12.94
CA VAL A 21 -28.61 9.29 13.81
C VAL A 21 -28.68 7.78 14.02
N LYS A 22 -28.44 6.99 12.96
CA LYS A 22 -28.41 5.52 13.02
C LYS A 22 -27.34 4.99 13.99
N TYR A 23 -26.18 5.64 14.09
CA TYR A 23 -25.13 5.28 15.05
C TYR A 23 -25.32 5.91 16.45
N GLY A 24 -26.49 6.51 16.72
CA GLY A 24 -26.86 7.02 18.04
C GLY A 24 -26.35 8.42 18.35
N HIS A 25 -25.94 9.19 17.32
CA HIS A 25 -25.62 10.60 17.48
C HIS A 25 -26.88 11.46 17.42
N GLU A 26 -26.89 12.54 18.19
CA GLU A 26 -27.97 13.52 18.20
C GLU A 26 -27.57 14.71 17.33
N ILE A 27 -28.33 14.97 16.26
CA ILE A 27 -28.15 16.16 15.43
C ILE A 27 -28.84 17.33 16.11
N ILE A 28 -28.05 18.22 16.69
CA ILE A 28 -28.56 19.37 17.46
C ILE A 28 -28.86 20.59 16.58
N GLY A 29 -28.37 20.61 15.34
CA GLY A 29 -28.60 21.67 14.38
C GLY A 29 -27.71 21.58 13.15
N LEU A 30 -27.91 22.52 12.23
CA LEU A 30 -27.27 22.56 10.93
C LEU A 30 -26.36 23.79 10.81
N ALA A 31 -25.23 23.64 10.12
CA ALA A 31 -24.32 24.73 9.79
C ALA A 31 -24.14 24.80 8.27
N HIS A 32 -24.28 25.98 7.69
CA HIS A 32 -24.23 26.21 6.26
C HIS A 32 -23.39 27.44 5.89
N LEU A 33 -22.55 27.30 4.88
CA LEU A 33 -21.85 28.43 4.28
C LEU A 33 -22.45 28.73 2.91
N PHE A 34 -22.79 30.00 2.66
CA PHE A 34 -23.47 30.44 1.44
C PHE A 34 -22.65 31.48 0.64
N PRO A 35 -22.80 31.53 -0.70
CA PRO A 35 -22.16 32.54 -1.55
C PRO A 35 -22.53 33.98 -1.16
N GLN A 36 -21.56 34.91 -1.13
CA GLN A 36 -21.86 36.33 -0.92
C GLN A 36 -22.49 36.99 -2.17
N GLU A 37 -23.57 37.77 -2.00
CA GLU A 37 -24.21 38.49 -3.11
C GLU A 37 -23.43 39.77 -3.49
N ASN A 38 -22.70 39.73 -4.61
CA ASN A 38 -22.01 40.89 -5.16
C ASN A 38 -22.84 41.55 -6.29
N GLY A 39 -23.79 42.43 -5.96
CA GLY A 39 -24.39 43.47 -6.82
C GLY A 39 -24.89 43.11 -8.25
N SER A 40 -26.18 43.35 -8.53
CA SER A 40 -26.89 43.36 -9.84
C SER A 40 -26.80 42.14 -10.78
N LYS A 41 -25.88 41.20 -10.58
CA LYS A 41 -25.90 39.85 -11.15
C LYS A 41 -25.61 38.86 -10.03
N SER A 42 -26.66 38.29 -9.45
CA SER A 42 -26.57 37.13 -8.56
C SER A 42 -26.04 35.93 -9.37
N THR A 43 -24.73 35.76 -9.47
CA THR A 43 -24.16 34.49 -9.94
C THR A 43 -24.36 33.49 -8.82
N ALA A 44 -25.40 32.64 -8.92
CA ALA A 44 -25.67 31.54 -8.00
C ALA A 44 -24.56 30.46 -7.97
N GLU A 45 -23.54 30.63 -8.81
CA GLU A 45 -22.41 29.73 -8.98
C GLU A 45 -21.12 30.48 -8.67
N ILE A 46 -20.35 29.95 -7.71
CA ILE A 46 -18.99 30.37 -7.38
C ILE A 46 -18.07 29.17 -7.54
N ASP A 47 -16.84 29.42 -8.00
CA ASP A 47 -15.78 28.41 -8.10
C ASP A 47 -15.18 28.11 -6.71
N SER A 48 -15.93 27.39 -5.87
CA SER A 48 -15.43 26.82 -4.60
C SER A 48 -15.16 25.32 -4.75
N PHE A 49 -14.03 24.84 -4.22
CA PHE A 49 -13.73 23.40 -4.15
C PHE A 49 -14.35 22.75 -2.90
N MET A 50 -14.74 23.54 -1.91
CA MET A 50 -15.30 23.05 -0.65
C MET A 50 -16.82 22.98 -0.64
N PHE A 51 -17.50 24.02 -1.14
CA PHE A 51 -18.92 24.24 -0.86
C PHE A 51 -19.78 24.16 -2.12
N GLN A 52 -20.93 23.51 -1.97
CA GLN A 52 -21.98 23.53 -2.97
C GLN A 52 -22.62 24.93 -2.99
N SER A 53 -22.64 25.58 -4.14
CA SER A 53 -23.24 26.91 -4.27
C SER A 53 -24.69 26.84 -4.74
N VAL A 54 -25.02 25.90 -5.63
CA VAL A 54 -26.36 25.78 -6.23
C VAL A 54 -27.32 25.13 -5.23
N GLY A 55 -28.49 25.74 -5.04
CA GLY A 55 -29.53 25.25 -4.12
C GLY A 55 -29.38 25.74 -2.66
N SER A 56 -28.39 26.59 -2.38
CA SER A 56 -28.14 27.18 -1.04
C SER A 56 -29.38 27.90 -0.47
N ASN A 57 -30.20 28.51 -1.33
CA ASN A 57 -31.42 29.21 -0.95
C ASN A 57 -32.50 28.33 -0.32
N LEU A 58 -32.40 27.00 -0.42
CA LEU A 58 -33.37 26.06 0.15
C LEU A 58 -32.85 25.32 1.39
N VAL A 59 -31.65 25.62 1.85
CA VAL A 59 -31.10 25.03 3.08
C VAL A 59 -31.92 25.44 4.32
N GLU A 60 -32.44 26.66 4.36
CA GLU A 60 -33.38 27.10 5.40
C GLU A 60 -34.66 26.26 5.45
N SER A 61 -35.15 25.83 4.29
CA SER A 61 -36.31 24.93 4.19
C SER A 61 -36.00 23.55 4.74
N ILE A 62 -34.75 23.06 4.59
CA ILE A 62 -34.31 21.78 5.17
C ILE A 62 -34.26 21.87 6.70
N ALA A 63 -33.70 22.94 7.26
CA ALA A 63 -33.71 23.16 8.71
C ALA A 63 -35.14 23.21 9.27
N SER A 64 -36.04 23.92 8.58
CA SER A 64 -37.47 23.99 8.91
C SER A 64 -38.17 22.63 8.79
N CYS A 65 -37.79 21.79 7.82
CA CYS A 65 -38.31 20.44 7.68
C CYS A 65 -37.85 19.50 8.79
N MET A 66 -36.63 19.67 9.29
CA MET A 66 -36.05 18.86 10.38
C MET A 66 -36.46 19.35 11.77
N ASP A 67 -36.93 20.59 11.90
CA ASP A 67 -37.25 21.24 13.17
C ASP A 67 -36.01 21.38 14.07
N VAL A 68 -34.94 21.90 13.49
CA VAL A 68 -33.63 22.10 14.15
C VAL A 68 -33.07 23.50 13.83
N PRO A 69 -32.23 24.09 14.69
CA PRO A 69 -31.61 25.39 14.42
C PRO A 69 -30.64 25.34 13.24
N LEU A 70 -30.48 26.48 12.58
CA LEU A 70 -29.56 26.68 11.45
C LEU A 70 -28.63 27.86 11.74
N TRP A 71 -27.34 27.63 11.64
CA TRP A 71 -26.30 28.67 11.64
C TRP A 71 -25.77 28.87 10.22
N THR A 72 -25.70 30.12 9.79
CA THR A 72 -25.26 30.48 8.44
C THR A 72 -24.14 31.51 8.46
N ALA A 73 -23.15 31.35 7.58
CA ALA A 73 -22.12 32.36 7.33
C ALA A 73 -21.91 32.55 5.82
N ALA A 74 -21.60 33.77 5.40
CA ALA A 74 -21.24 34.05 4.01
C ALA A 74 -19.79 33.60 3.75
N ILE A 75 -19.54 33.04 2.56
CA ILE A 75 -18.20 32.70 2.08
C ILE A 75 -17.56 34.01 1.59
N ALA A 76 -16.62 34.54 2.36
CA ALA A 76 -15.86 35.74 2.03
C ALA A 76 -14.45 35.40 1.52
N GLY A 77 -13.89 34.29 2.01
CA GLY A 77 -12.62 33.75 1.61
C GLY A 77 -12.63 33.14 0.21
N LYS A 78 -11.42 32.90 -0.31
CA LYS A 78 -11.18 32.22 -1.60
C LYS A 78 -10.44 30.90 -1.35
N PRO A 79 -10.44 29.96 -2.32
CA PRO A 79 -9.62 28.76 -2.22
C PRO A 79 -8.14 29.10 -2.44
N ASN A 80 -7.52 29.82 -1.50
CA ASN A 80 -6.13 30.28 -1.59
C ASN A 80 -5.16 29.09 -1.44
N THR A 81 -5.48 28.16 -0.54
CA THR A 81 -4.74 26.92 -0.36
C THR A 81 -5.43 25.82 -1.18
N THR A 82 -4.86 25.45 -2.32
CA THR A 82 -5.41 24.38 -3.18
C THR A 82 -4.74 23.02 -2.97
N ASP A 83 -3.75 22.93 -2.09
CA ASP A 83 -3.11 21.67 -1.75
C ASP A 83 -4.10 20.69 -1.10
N LEU A 84 -3.84 19.39 -1.28
CA LEU A 84 -4.62 18.32 -0.64
C LEU A 84 -4.65 18.43 0.89
N MET A 85 -3.61 19.01 1.48
CA MET A 85 -3.46 19.19 2.92
C MET A 85 -3.60 20.67 3.26
N TYR A 86 -4.37 20.97 4.30
CA TYR A 86 -4.50 22.31 4.86
C TYR A 86 -3.72 22.35 6.17
N ASN A 87 -2.44 22.74 6.09
CA ASN A 87 -1.51 22.66 7.23
C ASN A 87 -1.43 23.96 8.04
N THR A 88 -1.57 25.10 7.37
CA THR A 88 -1.44 26.43 7.95
C THR A 88 -2.70 27.22 7.63
N ALA A 89 -3.28 27.86 8.65
CA ALA A 89 -4.37 28.80 8.43
C ALA A 89 -3.87 29.97 7.58
N VAL A 90 -4.60 30.26 6.50
CA VAL A 90 -4.28 31.37 5.60
C VAL A 90 -5.41 32.39 5.68
N ASP A 91 -5.07 33.63 6.01
CA ASP A 91 -6.04 34.70 6.10
C ASP A 91 -6.76 34.90 4.75
N GLY A 92 -8.09 34.98 4.81
CA GLY A 92 -8.93 35.11 3.62
C GLY A 92 -9.13 33.82 2.83
N ASP A 93 -8.84 32.65 3.42
CA ASP A 93 -9.17 31.34 2.84
C ASP A 93 -10.58 30.88 3.26
N GLU A 94 -11.31 30.22 2.36
CA GLU A 94 -12.69 29.74 2.60
C GLU A 94 -12.78 28.74 3.79
N VAL A 95 -11.68 28.07 4.13
CA VAL A 95 -11.62 27.17 5.30
C VAL A 95 -11.73 27.94 6.62
N GLU A 96 -11.22 29.17 6.68
CA GLU A 96 -11.30 30.00 7.89
C GLU A 96 -12.71 30.54 8.13
N ASP A 97 -13.50 30.76 7.07
CA ASP A 97 -14.92 31.10 7.21
C ASP A 97 -15.69 29.95 7.90
N MET A 98 -15.40 28.71 7.53
CA MET A 98 -15.95 27.52 8.19
C MET A 98 -15.49 27.40 9.64
N TYR A 99 -14.22 27.75 9.92
CA TYR A 99 -13.70 27.81 11.29
C TYR A 99 -14.48 28.81 12.14
N GLN A 100 -14.71 30.03 11.63
CA GLN A 100 -15.46 31.05 12.36
C GLN A 100 -16.91 30.64 12.61
N LEU A 101 -17.58 30.04 11.62
CA LEU A 101 -18.95 29.54 11.76
C LEU A 101 -19.01 28.46 12.85
N LEU A 102 -18.17 27.43 12.79
CA LEU A 102 -18.18 26.35 13.78
C LEU A 102 -17.72 26.83 15.17
N LEU A 103 -16.85 27.84 15.24
CA LEU A 103 -16.49 28.50 16.50
C LEU A 103 -17.70 29.22 17.12
N GLN A 104 -18.53 29.87 16.31
CA GLN A 104 -19.79 30.47 16.78
C GLN A 104 -20.73 29.39 17.32
N VAL A 105 -20.95 28.31 16.57
CA VAL A 105 -21.81 27.19 17.01
C VAL A 105 -21.31 26.63 18.35
N LYS A 106 -20.00 26.41 18.50
CA LYS A 106 -19.42 25.90 19.75
C LYS A 106 -19.59 26.87 20.93
N LYS A 107 -19.60 28.19 20.69
CA LYS A 107 -19.86 29.18 21.75
C LYS A 107 -21.32 29.18 22.18
N GLU A 108 -22.25 29.00 21.25
CA GLU A 108 -23.69 28.96 21.52
C GLU A 108 -24.15 27.61 22.09
N VAL A 109 -23.45 26.53 21.74
CA VAL A 109 -23.71 25.16 22.23
C VAL A 109 -22.44 24.57 22.87
N PRO A 110 -22.19 24.83 24.17
CA PRO A 110 -20.96 24.43 24.85
C PRO A 110 -20.73 22.92 24.95
N ASP A 111 -21.79 22.11 24.86
CA ASP A 111 -21.76 20.65 24.90
C ASP A 111 -21.71 20.01 23.50
N LEU A 112 -21.39 20.80 22.46
CA LEU A 112 -21.10 20.28 21.12
C LEU A 112 -19.83 19.43 21.14
N GLU A 113 -19.94 18.17 20.69
CA GLU A 113 -18.83 17.20 20.71
C GLU A 113 -18.28 16.88 19.31
N GLY A 114 -19.05 17.13 18.25
CA GLY A 114 -18.62 16.75 16.90
C GLY A 114 -19.32 17.45 15.75
N VAL A 115 -18.77 17.26 14.56
CA VAL A 115 -19.25 17.83 13.29
C VAL A 115 -19.46 16.70 12.28
N CYS A 116 -20.65 16.62 11.70
CA CYS A 116 -20.94 15.71 10.60
C CYS A 116 -20.69 16.38 9.25
N SER A 117 -20.04 15.67 8.31
CA SER A 117 -19.91 16.12 6.91
C SER A 117 -20.19 15.00 5.92
N GLY A 118 -20.67 15.38 4.73
CA GLY A 118 -21.10 14.48 3.66
C GLY A 118 -20.01 14.06 2.67
N ALA A 119 -18.72 14.23 2.98
CA ALA A 119 -17.63 13.88 2.05
C ALA A 119 -17.60 12.37 1.77
N ILE A 120 -17.62 11.96 0.49
CA ILE A 120 -17.59 10.54 0.08
C ILE A 120 -16.20 10.11 -0.37
N LEU A 121 -15.56 10.80 -1.31
CA LEU A 121 -14.22 10.41 -1.79
C LEU A 121 -13.19 11.52 -1.59
N SER A 122 -13.60 12.78 -1.72
CA SER A 122 -12.71 13.94 -1.64
C SER A 122 -11.91 14.01 -0.33
N SER A 123 -10.61 13.71 -0.42
CA SER A 123 -9.66 13.95 0.68
C SER A 123 -9.45 15.44 0.92
N TYR A 124 -9.57 16.28 -0.11
CA TYR A 124 -9.45 17.74 0.00
C TYR A 124 -10.47 18.32 0.98
N GLN A 125 -11.74 17.92 0.85
CA GLN A 125 -12.83 18.36 1.72
C GLN A 125 -12.70 17.80 3.13
N ARG A 126 -12.48 16.48 3.25
CA ARG A 126 -12.32 15.82 4.54
C ARG A 126 -11.19 16.44 5.36
N ASN A 127 -10.01 16.61 4.78
CA ASN A 127 -8.83 17.12 5.49
C ASN A 127 -9.06 18.54 6.05
N ARG A 128 -9.84 19.38 5.35
CA ARG A 128 -10.20 20.75 5.81
C ARG A 128 -11.20 20.73 6.96
N VAL A 129 -12.23 19.88 6.87
CA VAL A 129 -13.18 19.68 7.99
C VAL A 129 -12.44 19.12 9.21
N GLU A 130 -11.58 18.12 9.03
CA GLU A 130 -10.72 17.58 10.09
C GLU A 130 -9.79 18.65 10.66
N ASN A 131 -9.28 19.57 9.84
CA ASN A 131 -8.48 20.70 10.29
C ASN A 131 -9.22 21.61 11.27
N VAL A 132 -10.38 22.08 10.84
CA VAL A 132 -11.21 22.96 11.66
C VAL A 132 -11.68 22.25 12.93
N CYS A 133 -12.14 21.01 12.82
CA CYS A 133 -12.57 20.21 13.97
C CYS A 133 -11.42 20.04 14.98
N HIS A 134 -10.22 19.72 14.51
CA HIS A 134 -9.07 19.55 15.40
C HIS A 134 -8.72 20.83 16.18
N ARG A 135 -8.68 21.98 15.50
CA ARG A 135 -8.43 23.29 16.14
C ARG A 135 -9.51 23.65 17.16
N LEU A 136 -10.75 23.27 16.88
CA LEU A 136 -11.90 23.48 17.77
C LEU A 136 -12.08 22.35 18.79
N GLN A 137 -11.21 21.34 18.85
CA GLN A 137 -11.37 20.16 19.73
C GLN A 137 -12.74 19.47 19.56
N LEU A 138 -13.22 19.37 18.32
CA LEU A 138 -14.44 18.65 17.94
C LEU A 138 -14.08 17.35 17.22
N THR A 139 -14.95 16.35 17.32
CA THR A 139 -14.80 15.10 16.58
C THR A 139 -15.41 15.21 15.19
N SER A 140 -14.64 14.95 14.14
CA SER A 140 -15.16 14.89 12.76
C SER A 140 -15.84 13.54 12.49
N LEU A 141 -17.06 13.56 11.94
CA LEU A 141 -17.84 12.38 11.55
C LEU A 141 -18.04 12.40 10.03
N THR A 142 -17.48 11.40 9.33
CA THR A 142 -17.51 11.28 7.86
C THR A 142 -17.89 9.85 7.46
N TYR A 143 -19.13 9.46 7.71
CA TYR A 143 -19.59 8.08 7.53
C TYR A 143 -19.57 7.59 6.08
N LEU A 144 -19.68 8.51 5.12
CA LEU A 144 -19.73 8.18 3.70
C LEU A 144 -18.34 8.04 3.09
N TRP A 145 -17.29 8.45 3.81
CA TRP A 145 -15.95 8.52 3.25
C TRP A 145 -15.40 7.12 2.91
N GLN A 146 -14.75 6.97 1.75
CA GLN A 146 -14.20 5.71 1.21
C GLN A 146 -15.22 4.56 1.04
N GLN A 147 -16.51 4.85 1.05
CA GLN A 147 -17.55 3.87 0.72
C GLN A 147 -17.63 3.67 -0.80
N ASP A 148 -18.10 2.49 -1.23
CA ASP A 148 -18.38 2.24 -2.65
C ASP A 148 -19.50 3.16 -3.13
N GLN A 149 -19.25 3.96 -4.17
CA GLN A 149 -20.20 4.99 -4.60
C GLN A 149 -21.48 4.40 -5.22
N GLN A 150 -21.40 3.21 -5.81
CA GLN A 150 -22.57 2.58 -6.42
C GLN A 150 -23.49 2.00 -5.36
N GLU A 151 -22.92 1.28 -4.39
CA GLU A 151 -23.65 0.79 -3.22
C GLU A 151 -24.23 1.96 -2.42
N LEU A 152 -23.47 3.05 -2.27
CA LEU A 152 -23.91 4.22 -1.54
C LEU A 152 -25.12 4.89 -2.20
N LEU A 153 -25.09 5.12 -3.52
CA LEU A 153 -26.22 5.69 -4.26
C LEU A 153 -27.47 4.79 -4.14
N GLU A 154 -27.28 3.48 -4.24
CA GLU A 154 -28.36 2.51 -4.09
C GLU A 154 -28.94 2.51 -2.67
N ARG A 155 -28.10 2.60 -1.63
CA ARG A 155 -28.52 2.76 -0.24
C ARG A 155 -29.28 4.06 -0.01
N MET A 156 -28.87 5.18 -0.60
CA MET A 156 -29.60 6.45 -0.49
C MET A 156 -31.04 6.29 -1.03
N ILE A 157 -31.19 5.67 -2.21
CA ILE A 157 -32.50 5.41 -2.82
C ILE A 157 -33.34 4.46 -1.94
N GLN A 158 -32.76 3.35 -1.48
CA GLN A 158 -33.45 2.37 -0.63
C GLN A 158 -33.89 2.96 0.71
N ASN A 159 -33.09 3.87 1.28
CA ASN A 159 -33.42 4.58 2.52
C ASN A 159 -34.28 5.83 2.29
N ARG A 160 -34.92 5.95 1.11
CA ARG A 160 -35.90 7.00 0.78
C ARG A 160 -35.32 8.43 0.85
N VAL A 161 -34.06 8.60 0.45
CA VAL A 161 -33.52 9.93 0.15
C VAL A 161 -34.06 10.38 -1.20
N HIS A 162 -35.11 11.20 -1.18
CA HIS A 162 -35.70 11.79 -2.37
C HIS A 162 -34.99 13.10 -2.70
N ALA A 163 -33.92 12.98 -3.49
CA ALA A 163 -33.19 14.13 -4.02
C ALA A 163 -33.33 14.23 -5.53
N ILE A 164 -33.31 15.45 -6.05
CA ILE A 164 -33.35 15.77 -7.47
C ILE A 164 -32.03 16.36 -7.96
N ILE A 165 -31.72 16.20 -9.23
CA ILE A 165 -30.54 16.80 -9.87
C ILE A 165 -30.81 18.27 -10.13
N ILE A 166 -29.99 19.15 -9.56
CA ILE A 166 -30.12 20.61 -9.70
C ILE A 166 -28.97 21.25 -10.48
N LYS A 167 -27.89 20.51 -10.73
CA LYS A 167 -26.79 20.96 -11.60
C LYS A 167 -26.24 19.77 -12.35
N VAL A 168 -25.82 19.98 -13.59
CA VAL A 168 -25.03 19.04 -14.38
C VAL A 168 -23.83 19.77 -14.96
N ALA A 169 -22.67 19.11 -14.98
CA ALA A 169 -21.41 19.65 -15.47
C ALA A 169 -20.48 18.56 -16.05
N ALA A 170 -21.05 17.46 -16.54
CA ALA A 170 -20.27 16.30 -17.01
C ALA A 170 -20.72 15.78 -18.38
N ILE A 171 -19.78 15.12 -19.06
CA ILE A 171 -20.04 14.50 -20.36
C ILE A 171 -21.15 13.46 -20.29
N GLY A 172 -22.09 13.57 -21.22
CA GLY A 172 -23.24 12.67 -21.31
C GLY A 172 -24.43 13.06 -20.43
N LEU A 173 -24.27 14.04 -19.52
CA LEU A 173 -25.41 14.62 -18.82
C LEU A 173 -26.02 15.76 -19.64
N ASP A 174 -27.25 15.56 -20.12
CA ASP A 174 -28.01 16.55 -20.87
C ASP A 174 -28.89 17.40 -19.93
N PRO A 175 -28.71 18.73 -19.87
CA PRO A 175 -29.47 19.62 -19.00
C PRO A 175 -30.98 19.48 -19.15
N THR A 176 -31.49 19.41 -20.39
CA THR A 176 -32.92 19.36 -20.67
C THR A 176 -33.57 18.03 -20.28
N ARG A 177 -32.76 16.96 -20.24
CA ARG A 177 -33.25 15.60 -19.93
C ARG A 177 -33.02 15.20 -18.50
N HIS A 178 -32.05 15.78 -17.80
CA HIS A 178 -31.58 15.28 -16.51
C HIS A 178 -31.84 16.22 -15.34
N LEU A 179 -31.87 17.55 -15.54
CA LEU A 179 -32.22 18.47 -14.46
C LEU A 179 -33.67 18.22 -13.99
N GLY A 180 -33.86 18.25 -12.67
CA GLY A 180 -35.14 17.99 -12.02
C GLY A 180 -35.50 16.51 -11.82
N LYS A 181 -34.76 15.57 -12.42
CA LYS A 181 -34.98 14.13 -12.19
C LYS A 181 -34.56 13.72 -10.79
N SER A 182 -35.32 12.80 -10.20
CA SER A 182 -34.95 12.17 -8.92
C SER A 182 -33.76 11.21 -9.08
N LEU A 183 -33.08 10.92 -7.96
CA LEU A 183 -32.00 9.91 -7.91
C LEU A 183 -32.43 8.56 -8.48
N GLN A 184 -33.65 8.12 -8.15
CA GLN A 184 -34.18 6.83 -8.62
C GLN A 184 -34.39 6.82 -10.14
N GLU A 185 -34.87 7.92 -10.72
CA GLU A 185 -35.11 8.03 -12.16
C GLU A 185 -33.81 8.11 -12.97
N ILE A 186 -32.78 8.77 -12.42
CA ILE A 186 -31.51 8.98 -13.13
C ILE A 186 -30.48 7.86 -12.92
N GLN A 187 -30.60 7.05 -11.85
CA GLN A 187 -29.64 6.00 -11.50
C GLN A 187 -29.23 5.08 -12.68
N PRO A 188 -30.15 4.54 -13.52
CA PRO A 188 -29.76 3.68 -14.64
C PRO A 188 -28.88 4.40 -15.67
N GLU A 189 -29.12 5.69 -15.87
CA GLU A 189 -28.34 6.52 -16.78
C GLU A 189 -26.95 6.80 -16.18
N LEU A 190 -26.85 7.12 -14.89
CA LEU A 190 -25.56 7.30 -14.22
C LEU A 190 -24.67 6.05 -14.29
N LEU A 191 -25.24 4.86 -14.09
CA LEU A 191 -24.51 3.58 -14.24
C LEU A 191 -23.99 3.38 -15.68
N ARG A 192 -24.82 3.71 -16.67
CA ARG A 192 -24.42 3.67 -18.09
C ARG A 192 -23.29 4.67 -18.39
N LEU A 193 -23.36 5.88 -17.84
CA LEU A 193 -22.33 6.90 -18.02
C LEU A 193 -21.03 6.54 -17.29
N LYS A 194 -21.09 5.87 -16.14
CA LYS A 194 -19.93 5.29 -15.45
C LYS A 194 -19.19 4.31 -16.35
N GLU A 195 -19.90 3.36 -16.97
CA GLU A 195 -19.27 2.38 -17.87
C GLU A 195 -18.67 3.02 -19.13
N LYS A 196 -19.34 4.06 -19.66
CA LYS A 196 -18.97 4.66 -20.94
C LYS A 196 -17.89 5.74 -20.83
N TYR A 197 -17.98 6.57 -19.78
CA TYR A 197 -17.18 7.78 -19.61
C TYR A 197 -16.46 7.86 -18.27
N GLN A 198 -16.56 6.82 -17.42
CA GLN A 198 -16.01 6.82 -16.05
C GLN A 198 -16.60 7.91 -15.15
N LEU A 199 -17.84 8.32 -15.45
CA LEU A 199 -18.62 9.23 -14.61
C LEU A 199 -18.75 8.65 -13.19
N ASN A 200 -18.56 9.50 -12.18
CA ASN A 200 -18.79 9.14 -10.81
C ASN A 200 -20.30 9.10 -10.51
N VAL A 201 -20.79 7.92 -10.14
CA VAL A 201 -22.23 7.71 -9.89
C VAL A 201 -22.77 8.54 -8.73
N CYS A 202 -21.95 8.93 -7.76
CA CYS A 202 -22.34 9.84 -6.69
C CYS A 202 -22.09 11.32 -7.03
N GLY A 203 -21.61 11.65 -8.23
CA GLY A 203 -21.37 13.04 -8.65
C GLY A 203 -20.15 13.70 -7.99
N GLU A 204 -19.22 12.90 -7.46
CA GLU A 204 -17.96 13.42 -6.92
C GLU A 204 -17.20 14.24 -7.97
N GLY A 205 -16.51 15.29 -7.53
CA GLY A 205 -15.81 16.21 -8.44
C GLY A 205 -16.72 17.23 -9.13
N GLY A 206 -17.99 17.33 -8.72
CA GLY A 206 -18.92 18.35 -9.20
C GLY A 206 -19.60 18.00 -10.53
N GLU A 207 -19.57 16.72 -10.94
CA GLU A 207 -20.19 16.25 -12.18
C GLU A 207 -21.70 16.55 -12.23
N TYR A 208 -22.36 16.46 -11.09
CA TYR A 208 -23.72 16.93 -10.87
C TYR A 208 -23.92 17.29 -9.39
N GLU A 209 -24.85 18.20 -9.11
CA GLU A 209 -25.27 18.53 -7.74
C GLU A 209 -26.74 18.18 -7.54
N THR A 210 -27.12 17.98 -6.27
CA THR A 210 -28.47 17.55 -5.90
C THR A 210 -29.09 18.45 -4.86
N LEU A 211 -30.42 18.39 -4.78
CA LEU A 211 -31.20 18.96 -3.70
C LEU A 211 -32.13 17.90 -3.13
N THR A 212 -32.04 17.67 -1.82
CA THR A 212 -32.90 16.73 -1.10
C THR A 212 -34.24 17.39 -0.79
N LEU A 213 -35.31 16.90 -1.42
CA LEU A 213 -36.67 17.38 -1.19
C LEU A 213 -37.34 16.64 -0.03
N ASP A 214 -36.98 15.37 0.13
CA ASP A 214 -37.48 14.57 1.24
C ASP A 214 -36.50 13.49 1.71
N CYS A 215 -36.49 13.23 3.03
CA CYS A 215 -35.83 12.06 3.62
C CYS A 215 -36.48 11.68 4.96
N PRO A 216 -36.17 10.50 5.54
CA PRO A 216 -36.74 10.07 6.82
C PRO A 216 -36.51 11.01 8.01
N LEU A 217 -35.47 11.85 7.98
CA LEU A 217 -35.22 12.84 9.05
C LEU A 217 -36.18 14.04 8.99
N PHE A 218 -36.84 14.27 7.86
CA PHE A 218 -37.69 15.44 7.70
C PHE A 218 -39.10 15.15 8.24
N ARG A 219 -39.66 16.09 9.00
CA ARG A 219 -41.06 16.09 9.46
C ARG A 219 -42.02 16.58 8.37
N LYS A 220 -41.55 17.51 7.54
CA LYS A 220 -42.25 18.05 6.36
C LYS A 220 -41.48 17.68 5.09
N ARG A 221 -42.10 17.76 3.92
CA ARG A 221 -41.40 17.61 2.64
C ARG A 221 -41.38 18.94 1.89
N ILE A 222 -40.33 19.17 1.10
CA ILE A 222 -40.20 20.34 0.24
C ILE A 222 -40.88 20.03 -1.09
N VAL A 223 -41.82 20.89 -1.49
CA VAL A 223 -42.48 20.83 -2.79
C VAL A 223 -42.04 22.04 -3.62
N ILE A 224 -41.50 21.78 -4.80
CA ILE A 224 -41.11 22.83 -5.75
C ILE A 224 -42.36 23.24 -6.54
N ASN A 225 -42.71 24.52 -6.48
CA ASN A 225 -43.86 25.08 -7.19
C ASN A 225 -43.46 25.63 -8.56
N SER A 226 -42.32 26.36 -8.62
CA SER A 226 -41.77 26.91 -9.86
C SER A 226 -40.25 26.79 -9.87
N SER A 227 -39.69 26.47 -11.04
CA SER A 227 -38.25 26.44 -11.28
C SER A 227 -37.93 26.75 -12.75
N ARG A 228 -36.73 27.26 -13.00
CA ARG A 228 -36.21 27.52 -14.35
C ARG A 228 -34.79 27.01 -14.52
N ILE A 229 -34.47 26.58 -15.75
CA ILE A 229 -33.12 26.13 -16.11
C ILE A 229 -32.29 27.33 -16.55
N VAL A 230 -31.06 27.42 -16.04
CA VAL A 230 -30.06 28.40 -16.45
C VAL A 230 -28.88 27.65 -17.05
N MET A 231 -28.56 27.97 -18.31
CA MET A 231 -27.36 27.48 -18.98
C MET A 231 -26.19 28.41 -18.64
N HIS A 232 -25.15 27.88 -17.99
CA HIS A 232 -23.91 28.61 -17.69
C HIS A 232 -22.92 28.48 -18.85
N SER A 233 -22.70 27.26 -19.33
CA SER A 233 -21.92 26.95 -20.53
C SER A 233 -22.64 25.90 -21.38
N ASP A 234 -22.79 26.16 -22.67
CA ASP A 234 -23.42 25.24 -23.63
C ASP A 234 -22.34 24.51 -24.46
N ASP A 235 -21.38 23.90 -23.76
CA ASP A 235 -20.32 23.12 -24.38
C ASP A 235 -20.86 21.80 -24.93
N PHE A 236 -20.55 21.50 -26.18
CA PHE A 236 -21.01 20.27 -26.86
C PHE A 236 -20.62 18.97 -26.13
N CYS A 237 -19.50 19.00 -25.39
CA CYS A 237 -18.97 17.82 -24.70
C CYS A 237 -19.39 17.75 -23.22
N ALA A 238 -19.50 18.87 -22.53
CA ALA A 238 -19.75 18.92 -21.09
C ALA A 238 -20.53 20.20 -20.75
N PRO A 239 -21.85 20.26 -21.06
CA PRO A 239 -22.64 21.43 -20.79
C PRO A 239 -22.77 21.65 -19.28
N VAL A 240 -22.69 22.91 -18.86
CA VAL A 240 -22.87 23.34 -17.46
C VAL A 240 -24.19 24.07 -17.36
N ALA A 241 -25.12 23.50 -16.59
CA ALA A 241 -26.43 24.06 -16.39
C ALA A 241 -26.97 23.73 -15.01
N TYR A 242 -27.79 24.62 -14.47
CA TYR A 242 -28.36 24.46 -13.14
C TYR A 242 -29.83 24.91 -13.09
N LEU A 243 -30.54 24.38 -12.08
CA LEU A 243 -31.94 24.63 -11.81
C LEU A 243 -32.06 25.70 -10.73
N VAL A 244 -32.66 26.83 -11.06
CA VAL A 244 -33.02 27.89 -10.11
C VAL A 244 -34.46 27.65 -9.65
N ILE A 245 -34.64 27.44 -8.36
CA ILE A 245 -35.96 27.26 -7.75
C ILE A 245 -36.46 28.63 -7.31
N GLU A 246 -37.57 29.06 -7.91
CA GLU A 246 -38.15 30.39 -7.69
C GLU A 246 -39.16 30.37 -6.55
N GLU A 247 -39.96 29.29 -6.47
CA GLU A 247 -40.98 29.12 -5.45
C GLU A 247 -41.00 27.68 -4.92
N SER A 248 -41.07 27.55 -3.59
CA SER A 248 -41.22 26.26 -2.91
C SER A 248 -42.17 26.38 -1.73
N SER A 249 -42.76 25.26 -1.32
CA SER A 249 -43.64 25.16 -0.16
C SER A 249 -43.31 23.93 0.69
N LEU A 250 -43.73 23.94 1.95
CA LEU A 250 -43.55 22.83 2.88
C LEU A 250 -44.87 22.11 3.11
N GLU A 251 -44.89 20.80 2.91
CA GLU A 251 -46.07 19.96 3.17
C GLU A 251 -45.82 19.01 4.33
N ASP A 252 -46.81 18.87 5.22
CA ASP A 252 -46.73 17.93 6.34
C ASP A 252 -46.77 16.47 5.87
N LYS A 253 -46.01 15.61 6.56
CA LYS A 253 -46.05 14.17 6.32
C LYS A 253 -47.06 13.49 7.24
N TYR A 254 -47.85 12.58 6.70
CA TYR A 254 -48.65 11.66 7.52
C TYR A 254 -47.72 10.68 8.25
N LEU A 255 -47.63 10.81 9.57
CA LEU A 255 -46.73 10.05 10.43
C LEU A 255 -47.09 8.55 10.42
N LEU A 256 -46.16 7.71 9.95
CA LEU A 256 -46.09 6.30 10.34
C LEU A 256 -45.09 6.20 11.52
N ASN A 257 -45.58 5.68 12.64
CA ASN A 257 -44.88 5.61 13.93
C ASN A 257 -43.42 5.08 13.83
N PRO A 258 -42.44 5.77 14.44
CA PRO A 258 -41.09 5.22 14.62
C PRO A 258 -41.03 4.25 15.80
N LEU A 259 -40.53 3.04 15.55
CA LEU A 259 -40.27 2.02 16.56
C LEU A 259 -38.90 2.23 17.25
N LEU A 260 -38.98 2.17 18.60
CA LEU A 260 -38.04 1.60 19.57
C LEU A 260 -36.70 2.32 19.89
N LYS A 261 -36.64 2.84 21.12
CA LYS A 261 -35.42 3.18 21.88
C LYS A 261 -34.80 1.92 22.51
N PRO A 262 -33.46 1.78 22.59
CA PRO A 262 -32.79 0.84 23.48
C PRO A 262 -32.56 1.44 24.90
N PRO A 263 -32.35 0.62 25.94
CA PRO A 263 -32.35 1.04 27.33
C PRO A 263 -31.01 1.66 27.77
N ILE A 264 -31.10 2.65 28.66
CA ILE A 264 -29.99 3.29 29.37
C ILE A 264 -29.90 2.63 30.75
N SER A 265 -28.71 2.15 31.14
CA SER A 265 -28.37 1.87 32.53
C SER A 265 -27.31 2.87 33.00
N SER A 266 -27.67 3.64 34.02
CA SER A 266 -26.83 4.55 34.78
C SER A 266 -25.80 3.80 35.64
N ASN A 267 -24.60 4.35 35.78
CA ASN A 267 -24.00 4.64 37.09
C ASN A 267 -22.73 5.49 36.92
N ASP A 268 -22.66 6.55 37.73
CA ASP A 268 -21.60 7.55 37.81
C ASP A 268 -20.52 7.19 38.87
N PRO A 269 -19.39 7.93 38.94
CA PRO A 269 -18.09 7.45 39.43
C PRO A 269 -17.77 7.82 40.88
N GLN A 270 -16.70 7.21 41.43
CA GLN A 270 -16.00 7.71 42.62
C GLN A 270 -14.47 7.77 42.40
N SER A 271 -13.87 8.76 43.06
CA SER A 271 -12.55 9.35 42.88
C SER A 271 -11.47 8.70 43.79
N PRO A 272 -10.20 9.18 43.78
CA PRO A 272 -8.99 8.38 43.98
C PRO A 272 -8.44 8.37 45.41
N ASP A 273 -7.58 7.39 45.72
CA ASP A 273 -6.66 7.45 46.86
C ASP A 273 -5.24 7.02 46.46
N GLU A 274 -4.26 7.74 47.00
CA GLU A 274 -2.82 7.64 46.84
C GLU A 274 -2.20 6.56 47.78
N ILE A 275 -1.06 5.98 47.40
CA ILE A 275 0.26 6.02 48.09
C ILE A 275 1.20 4.89 47.64
N GLN A 276 2.46 5.30 47.60
CA GLN A 276 3.76 4.71 47.27
C GLN A 276 4.07 3.32 47.85
N ASP A 277 4.95 2.57 47.15
CA ASP A 277 6.18 2.10 47.80
C ASP A 277 7.33 1.84 46.81
N ILE A 278 8.49 2.35 47.19
CA ILE A 278 9.74 2.43 46.43
C ILE A 278 10.58 1.19 46.68
N ARG A 279 11.07 0.55 45.62
CA ARG A 279 12.30 -0.26 45.69
C ARG A 279 13.24 0.14 44.56
N GLN A 280 14.30 0.84 44.97
CA GLN A 280 15.49 1.18 44.21
C GLN A 280 16.12 -0.09 43.64
N LEU A 281 16.64 -0.02 42.41
CA LEU A 281 17.80 -0.78 41.96
C LEU A 281 18.36 -0.16 40.67
N GLU A 282 19.67 -0.08 40.65
CA GLU A 282 20.52 0.83 39.87
C GLU A 282 20.57 0.51 38.38
N SER A 283 20.68 1.57 37.56
CA SER A 283 20.87 1.52 36.12
C SER A 283 22.31 1.11 35.78
N ALA A 284 22.49 -0.11 35.29
CA ALA A 284 23.75 -0.52 34.69
C ALA A 284 23.91 0.12 33.30
N HIS A 285 24.87 1.02 33.18
CA HIS A 285 25.36 1.59 31.93
C HIS A 285 25.93 0.51 31.00
N SER A 286 25.60 0.59 29.71
CA SER A 286 26.50 0.11 28.65
C SER A 286 26.34 0.97 27.39
N ASP A 287 27.06 2.08 27.38
CA ASP A 287 27.42 2.81 26.16
C ASP A 287 28.32 1.92 25.30
N ASP A 288 27.78 1.29 24.23
CA ASP A 288 28.58 0.84 23.06
C ASP A 288 27.78 0.13 21.94
N ILE A 289 26.46 0.29 21.85
CA ILE A 289 25.66 -0.30 20.75
C ILE A 289 25.46 0.74 19.65
N THR A 290 25.63 0.36 18.39
CA THR A 290 25.35 1.20 17.22
C THR A 290 23.96 1.83 17.34
N ALA A 291 23.88 3.16 17.47
CA ALA A 291 22.64 3.87 17.74
C ALA A 291 21.60 3.72 16.60
N ALA A 292 22.08 3.59 15.37
CA ALA A 292 21.26 3.33 14.19
C ALA A 292 22.10 2.71 13.08
N THR A 293 21.49 1.87 12.27
CA THR A 293 22.08 1.34 11.03
C THR A 293 21.55 2.12 9.84
N THR A 294 22.43 2.38 8.88
CA THR A 294 22.10 3.11 7.67
C THR A 294 22.56 2.32 6.47
N PHE A 295 21.65 2.12 5.52
CA PHE A 295 21.97 1.61 4.19
C PHE A 295 21.37 2.58 3.17
N ARG A 296 22.26 3.31 2.47
CA ARG A 296 21.89 4.40 1.55
C ARG A 296 21.04 5.47 2.23
N ASP A 297 19.77 5.56 1.90
CA ASP A 297 18.77 6.49 2.43
C ASP A 297 17.94 5.89 3.56
N GLN A 298 18.00 4.57 3.76
CA GLN A 298 17.26 3.85 4.79
C GLN A 298 18.01 3.89 6.11
N ILE A 299 17.30 4.30 7.16
CA ILE A 299 17.84 4.44 8.52
C ILE A 299 16.93 3.68 9.47
N HIS A 300 17.49 2.76 10.25
CA HIS A 300 16.79 2.15 11.37
C HIS A 300 17.48 2.50 12.67
N VAL A 301 16.74 3.17 13.55
CA VAL A 301 17.20 3.57 14.88
C VAL A 301 16.89 2.43 15.85
N ARG A 302 17.82 2.14 16.77
CA ARG A 302 17.61 1.13 17.81
C ARG A 302 16.52 1.57 18.80
N GLY A 303 16.10 0.67 19.68
CA GLY A 303 15.25 0.99 20.84
C GLY A 303 15.90 2.02 21.76
N LEU A 304 15.55 3.28 21.56
CA LEU A 304 15.93 4.42 22.38
C LEU A 304 15.17 4.38 23.70
N VAL A 305 15.87 4.77 24.76
CA VAL A 305 15.36 4.89 26.11
C VAL A 305 15.87 6.20 26.70
N SER A 306 15.16 6.76 27.69
CA SER A 306 15.67 7.94 28.37
C SER A 306 16.93 7.60 29.17
N ARG A 307 17.90 8.52 29.17
CA ARG A 307 19.13 8.42 29.97
C ARG A 307 18.96 9.01 31.37
N LEU A 308 17.80 9.56 31.68
CA LEU A 308 17.52 10.25 32.93
C LEU A 308 17.19 9.24 34.04
N PRO A 309 17.87 9.28 35.20
CA PRO A 309 17.72 8.28 36.25
C PRO A 309 16.41 8.38 37.05
N ILE A 310 15.79 9.56 37.10
CA ILE A 310 14.47 9.81 37.69
C ILE A 310 13.83 11.00 36.94
N SER A 311 12.82 10.72 36.15
CA SER A 311 12.19 11.70 35.26
C SER A 311 10.70 11.43 35.12
N SER A 312 9.93 12.47 34.85
CA SER A 312 8.54 12.36 34.41
C SER A 312 8.46 11.73 33.01
N ILE A 313 7.26 11.27 32.61
CA ILE A 313 7.05 10.74 31.24
C ILE A 313 7.36 11.83 30.20
N GLN A 314 7.06 13.08 30.54
CA GLN A 314 7.33 14.24 29.70
C GLN A 314 8.81 14.46 29.45
N GLU A 315 9.62 14.39 30.50
CA GLU A 315 11.08 14.48 30.42
C GLU A 315 11.67 13.27 29.68
N ASP A 316 11.17 12.06 29.93
CA ASP A 316 11.59 10.84 29.23
C ASP A 316 11.36 10.95 27.73
N MET A 317 10.15 11.34 27.32
CA MET A 317 9.79 11.51 25.92
C MET A 317 10.61 12.63 25.26
N SER A 318 10.78 13.76 25.94
CA SER A 318 11.60 14.87 25.44
C SER A 318 13.05 14.46 25.21
N ASP A 319 13.66 13.74 26.16
CA ASP A 319 15.01 13.20 26.02
C ASP A 319 15.09 12.21 24.84
N ILE A 320 14.18 11.23 24.76
CA ILE A 320 14.13 10.26 23.65
C ILE A 320 14.04 10.98 22.29
N PHE A 321 13.18 12.00 22.16
CA PHE A 321 13.03 12.75 20.92
C PHE A 321 14.23 13.65 20.60
N ASN A 322 14.92 14.19 21.60
CA ASN A 322 16.17 14.92 21.38
C ASN A 322 17.25 13.99 20.85
N GLN A 323 17.43 12.81 21.49
CA GLN A 323 18.36 11.78 21.02
C GLN A 323 18.03 11.34 19.59
N LEU A 324 16.74 11.13 19.28
CA LEU A 324 16.30 10.77 17.94
C LEU A 324 16.62 11.86 16.92
N ARG A 325 16.41 13.13 17.28
CA ARG A 325 16.72 14.28 16.41
C ARG A 325 18.21 14.34 16.10
N ASP A 326 19.06 14.14 17.10
CA ASP A 326 20.52 14.12 16.94
C ASP A 326 20.96 12.97 16.02
N ILE A 327 20.49 11.75 16.28
CA ILE A 327 20.82 10.55 15.48
C ILE A 327 20.41 10.72 14.01
N LEU A 328 19.24 11.30 13.75
CA LEU A 328 18.76 11.55 12.39
C LEU A 328 19.57 12.66 11.71
N GLN A 329 19.85 13.77 12.41
CA GLN A 329 20.64 14.88 11.87
C GLN A 329 22.06 14.46 11.48
N GLU A 330 22.73 13.63 12.31
CA GLU A 330 24.03 13.03 11.98
C GLU A 330 24.01 12.25 10.66
N ARG A 331 22.83 11.72 10.27
CA ARG A 331 22.61 10.93 9.06
C ARG A 331 21.94 11.72 7.94
N GLN A 332 21.87 13.04 8.09
CA GLN A 332 21.25 13.98 7.14
C GLN A 332 19.74 13.73 6.94
N ALA A 333 19.06 13.25 7.98
CA ALA A 333 17.61 13.03 8.02
C ALA A 333 16.97 13.88 9.13
N CYS A 334 15.63 13.95 9.11
CA CYS A 334 14.83 14.70 10.08
C CYS A 334 13.66 13.87 10.61
N LEU A 335 12.95 14.36 11.63
CA LEU A 335 11.80 13.64 12.21
C LEU A 335 10.66 13.39 11.19
N GLN A 336 10.57 14.20 10.13
CA GLN A 336 9.58 14.00 9.07
C GLN A 336 9.94 12.83 8.13
N ASP A 337 11.19 12.36 8.15
CA ASP A 337 11.62 11.22 7.36
C ASP A 337 11.22 9.88 7.98
N ILE A 338 10.69 9.89 9.21
CA ILE A 338 10.26 8.69 9.91
C ILE A 338 9.02 8.12 9.22
N CYS A 339 9.11 6.84 8.86
CA CYS A 339 8.06 6.12 8.17
C CYS A 339 7.23 5.24 9.14
N PHE A 340 7.89 4.67 10.16
CA PHE A 340 7.26 3.80 11.15
C PHE A 340 7.89 3.94 12.53
N ILE A 341 7.08 3.84 13.59
CA ILE A 341 7.53 3.83 14.99
C ILE A 341 6.96 2.63 15.75
N HIS A 342 7.82 1.92 16.50
CA HIS A 342 7.39 0.99 17.54
C HIS A 342 7.57 1.62 18.90
N LEU A 343 6.50 1.62 19.69
CA LEU A 343 6.45 2.23 21.01
C LEU A 343 6.08 1.19 22.06
N TYR A 344 7.04 0.79 22.89
CA TYR A 344 6.81 -0.17 23.96
C TYR A 344 6.71 0.57 25.29
N LEU A 345 5.59 0.41 25.98
CA LEU A 345 5.30 1.07 27.26
C LEU A 345 5.45 0.08 28.40
N GLN A 346 6.03 0.50 29.52
CA GLN A 346 6.03 -0.34 30.74
C GLN A 346 4.62 -0.51 31.33
N ASN A 347 3.79 0.53 31.19
CA ASN A 347 2.43 0.58 31.73
C ASN A 347 1.51 1.34 30.76
N MET A 348 0.46 0.70 30.26
CA MET A 348 -0.49 1.25 29.29
C MET A 348 -1.32 2.40 29.87
N ASN A 349 -1.38 2.57 31.20
CA ASN A 349 -2.01 3.74 31.82
C ASN A 349 -1.30 5.06 31.45
N THR A 350 -0.04 5.01 31.02
CA THR A 350 0.70 6.20 30.58
C THR A 350 0.43 6.57 29.12
N PHE A 351 -0.35 5.77 28.38
CA PHE A 351 -0.61 5.94 26.95
C PHE A 351 -1.10 7.34 26.57
N ALA A 352 -2.02 7.91 27.35
CA ALA A 352 -2.55 9.25 27.08
C ALA A 352 -1.49 10.34 27.24
N ALA A 353 -0.68 10.27 28.30
CA ALA A 353 0.43 11.20 28.55
C ALA A 353 1.52 11.08 27.48
N VAL A 354 1.88 9.86 27.08
CA VAL A 354 2.85 9.62 26.01
C VAL A 354 2.33 10.14 24.66
N ASN A 355 1.05 9.93 24.34
CA ASN A 355 0.45 10.47 23.12
C ASN A 355 0.45 12.01 23.10
N HIS A 356 0.18 12.64 24.24
CA HIS A 356 0.25 14.10 24.37
C HIS A 356 1.64 14.61 24.00
N GLU A 357 2.69 14.06 24.61
CA GLU A 357 4.07 14.49 24.35
C GLU A 357 4.58 14.09 22.97
N TYR A 358 4.21 12.91 22.48
CA TYR A 358 4.50 12.49 21.12
C TYR A 358 3.97 13.51 20.10
N SER A 359 2.76 14.04 20.30
CA SER A 359 2.16 15.02 19.39
C SER A 359 2.85 16.39 19.41
N ASN A 360 3.63 16.70 20.45
CA ASN A 360 4.46 17.91 20.53
C ASN A 360 5.72 17.81 19.66
N HIS A 361 6.22 16.59 19.40
CA HIS A 361 7.47 16.36 18.68
C HIS A 361 7.29 15.92 17.23
N ILE A 362 6.21 15.20 16.92
CA ILE A 362 5.89 14.69 15.58
C ILE A 362 4.67 15.43 15.03
N PHE A 363 4.67 15.70 13.72
CA PHE A 363 3.63 16.46 13.03
C PHE A 363 2.24 15.86 13.25
N THR A 364 1.31 16.69 13.72
CA THR A 364 -0.07 16.29 14.02
C THR A 364 -0.87 15.87 12.79
N TRP A 365 -0.47 16.34 11.59
CA TRP A 365 -1.20 16.11 10.34
C TRP A 365 -0.83 14.81 9.63
N GLN A 366 0.46 14.49 9.54
CA GLN A 366 0.98 13.29 8.87
C GLN A 366 2.00 12.57 9.76
N PRO A 367 1.60 12.08 10.94
CA PRO A 367 2.47 11.27 11.77
C PRO A 367 2.76 9.92 11.06
N PRO A 368 3.90 9.27 11.34
CA PRO A 368 4.17 7.94 10.83
C PRO A 368 3.16 6.91 11.33
N SER A 369 3.10 5.77 10.66
CA SER A 369 2.41 4.59 11.19
C SER A 369 3.11 4.07 12.43
N ARG A 370 2.34 3.46 13.34
CA ARG A 370 2.81 3.13 14.69
C ARG A 370 2.22 1.83 15.23
N SER A 371 3.02 1.08 15.96
CA SER A 371 2.63 -0.07 16.78
C SER A 371 2.91 0.26 18.24
N CYS A 372 1.96 0.03 19.16
CA CYS A 372 2.12 0.43 20.56
C CYS A 372 1.55 -0.59 21.54
N VAL A 373 2.41 -1.21 22.35
CA VAL A 373 2.04 -2.32 23.23
C VAL A 373 2.67 -2.17 24.62
N GLU A 374 2.07 -2.82 25.63
CA GLU A 374 2.62 -2.86 26.98
C GLU A 374 3.57 -4.04 27.18
N CYS A 375 4.79 -3.73 27.62
CA CYS A 375 5.79 -4.69 28.05
C CYS A 375 6.14 -4.41 29.52
N LYS A 376 5.34 -4.96 30.46
CA LYS A 376 5.53 -4.77 31.92
C LYS A 376 6.94 -5.02 32.44
N ASP A 377 7.67 -5.93 31.79
CA ASP A 377 9.00 -6.37 32.20
C ASP A 377 10.12 -5.44 31.68
N LEU A 378 9.78 -4.32 31.01
CA LEU A 378 10.70 -3.26 30.66
C LEU A 378 11.35 -2.67 31.91
N THR A 379 12.64 -2.35 31.82
CA THR A 379 13.39 -1.66 32.88
C THR A 379 13.17 -0.14 32.86
N VAL A 380 12.58 0.38 31.78
CA VAL A 380 12.35 1.80 31.52
C VAL A 380 10.87 2.03 31.21
N LYS A 381 10.38 3.27 31.36
CA LYS A 381 8.96 3.59 31.14
C LYS A 381 8.55 3.49 29.67
N VAL A 382 9.44 3.92 28.77
CA VAL A 382 9.21 3.96 27.32
C VAL A 382 10.45 3.47 26.59
N LEU A 383 10.25 2.61 25.60
CA LEU A 383 11.26 2.24 24.61
C LEU A 383 10.71 2.54 23.21
N LEU A 384 11.47 3.30 22.41
CA LEU A 384 11.09 3.73 21.06
C LEU A 384 12.10 3.24 20.04
N ASP A 385 11.68 2.45 19.06
CA ASP A 385 12.47 2.19 17.85
C ASP A 385 11.74 2.76 16.62
N CYS A 386 12.48 3.08 15.56
CA CYS A 386 11.86 3.64 14.35
C CYS A 386 12.63 3.33 13.07
N PHE A 387 11.89 3.31 11.97
CA PHE A 387 12.38 3.20 10.61
C PHE A 387 12.12 4.51 9.86
N ALA A 388 13.14 5.05 9.19
CA ALA A 388 13.11 6.31 8.46
C ALA A 388 13.76 6.17 7.08
N VAL A 389 13.31 6.98 6.12
CA VAL A 389 13.85 7.07 4.76
C VAL A 389 14.21 8.53 4.49
N ARG A 390 15.50 8.82 4.37
CA ARG A 390 16.01 10.19 4.18
C ARG A 390 15.43 10.83 2.92
N GLY A 391 14.93 12.06 3.05
CA GLY A 391 14.38 12.82 1.93
C GLY A 391 12.89 12.53 1.67
N SER A 392 12.23 11.83 2.59
CA SER A 392 10.78 11.59 2.55
C SER A 392 9.97 12.68 3.27
N GLY A 393 10.61 13.49 4.12
CA GLY A 393 10.04 14.64 4.82
C GLY A 393 9.85 15.89 3.95
N ALA A 394 9.61 17.05 4.57
CA ALA A 394 9.31 18.31 3.87
C ALA A 394 10.50 18.87 3.06
N ALA A 395 11.73 18.52 3.42
CA ALA A 395 12.93 18.80 2.62
C ALA A 395 13.13 17.72 1.53
N ARG A 396 12.09 17.48 0.71
CA ARG A 396 12.15 16.49 -0.38
C ARG A 396 13.32 16.78 -1.30
N ILE A 397 14.07 15.73 -1.67
CA ILE A 397 15.16 15.83 -2.66
C ILE A 397 14.59 16.25 -4.03
N ASP A 398 13.37 15.79 -4.34
CA ASP A 398 12.58 16.22 -5.51
C ASP A 398 11.12 16.48 -5.06
N PRO A 399 10.61 17.73 -5.17
CA PRO A 399 9.23 18.07 -4.84
C PRO A 399 8.19 17.27 -5.65
N THR A 400 8.54 16.84 -6.85
CA THR A 400 7.66 16.15 -7.80
C THR A 400 7.56 14.64 -7.54
N GLN A 401 8.46 14.07 -6.76
CA GLN A 401 8.46 12.65 -6.40
C GLN A 401 8.18 12.47 -4.90
N SER A 402 6.97 12.02 -4.59
CA SER A 402 6.62 11.56 -3.25
C SER A 402 7.18 10.14 -3.05
N VAL A 403 8.25 10.06 -2.25
CA VAL A 403 8.88 8.81 -1.81
C VAL A 403 8.01 8.10 -0.76
N VAL A 404 7.30 8.87 0.07
CA VAL A 404 6.42 8.36 1.10
C VAL A 404 5.02 8.95 0.95
N GLN A 405 4.01 8.11 1.12
CA GLN A 405 2.60 8.47 1.20
C GLN A 405 2.03 7.97 2.52
N VAL A 406 1.27 8.82 3.21
CA VAL A 406 0.71 8.53 4.53
C VAL A 406 -0.81 8.51 4.43
N LEU A 407 -1.44 7.46 4.95
CA LEU A 407 -2.89 7.35 5.07
C LEU A 407 -3.29 7.55 6.52
N HIS A 408 -3.86 8.73 6.82
CA HIS A 408 -4.31 9.11 8.14
C HIS A 408 -5.83 9.27 8.17
N VAL A 409 -6.50 8.43 8.97
CA VAL A 409 -7.94 8.43 9.22
C VAL A 409 -8.18 8.99 10.62
N ARG A 410 -8.75 10.20 10.67
CA ARG A 410 -9.03 10.92 11.92
C ARG A 410 -10.52 11.03 12.20
N SER A 411 -11.32 11.16 11.14
CA SER A 411 -12.76 11.15 11.25
C SER A 411 -13.29 9.76 11.59
N ILE A 412 -14.34 9.69 12.40
CA ILE A 412 -15.13 8.46 12.56
C ILE A 412 -15.84 8.19 11.24
N SER A 413 -15.77 6.94 10.76
CA SER A 413 -16.22 6.56 9.42
C SER A 413 -16.75 5.13 9.41
N ALA A 414 -17.47 4.73 8.36
CA ALA A 414 -18.01 3.38 8.28
C ALA A 414 -17.02 2.33 7.72
N TRP A 415 -15.83 2.73 7.25
CA TRP A 415 -14.91 1.84 6.52
C TRP A 415 -13.68 1.41 7.33
N ALA A 416 -13.04 2.32 8.06
CA ALA A 416 -11.87 2.04 8.89
C ALA A 416 -11.91 2.81 10.22
N PRO A 417 -11.34 2.25 11.29
CA PRO A 417 -11.31 2.91 12.58
C PRO A 417 -10.42 4.15 12.54
N SER A 418 -10.88 5.21 13.22
CA SER A 418 -10.09 6.41 13.42
C SER A 418 -8.88 6.11 14.33
N CYS A 419 -7.78 6.84 14.13
CA CYS A 419 -6.61 6.74 14.99
C CYS A 419 -6.95 7.20 16.42
N ILE A 420 -6.67 6.35 17.40
CA ILE A 420 -6.86 6.68 18.83
C ILE A 420 -5.69 7.46 19.45
N GLY A 421 -4.76 7.94 18.61
CA GLY A 421 -3.57 8.68 19.00
C GLY A 421 -2.89 9.32 17.78
N PRO A 422 -1.77 10.04 17.98
CA PRO A 422 -1.06 10.76 16.90
C PRO A 422 -0.22 9.80 16.03
N TYR A 423 -0.88 8.96 15.24
CA TYR A 423 -0.24 8.06 14.28
C TYR A 423 -1.11 7.95 13.03
N SER A 424 -0.60 7.34 11.97
CA SER A 424 -1.36 7.07 10.75
C SER A 424 -1.61 5.58 10.56
N GLN A 425 -2.70 5.20 9.91
CA GLN A 425 -3.09 3.80 9.68
C GLN A 425 -2.03 3.05 8.89
N ALA A 426 -1.39 3.73 7.94
CA ALA A 426 -0.34 3.14 7.13
C ALA A 426 0.58 4.20 6.50
N THR A 427 1.82 3.77 6.25
CA THR A 427 2.83 4.51 5.48
C THR A 427 3.25 3.67 4.28
N THR A 428 3.07 4.18 3.06
CA THR A 428 3.56 3.57 1.83
C THR A 428 4.87 4.20 1.40
N VAL A 429 5.90 3.38 1.23
CA VAL A 429 7.28 3.74 0.86
C VAL A 429 7.54 3.31 -0.58
N HIS A 430 8.03 4.22 -1.42
CA HIS A 430 8.29 4.07 -2.87
C HIS A 430 7.15 3.34 -3.62
N ARG A 431 5.89 3.71 -3.35
CA ARG A 431 4.67 3.18 -3.98
C ARG A 431 4.54 1.64 -3.96
N SER A 432 5.30 0.96 -3.12
CA SER A 432 5.46 -0.49 -3.19
C SER A 432 5.37 -1.14 -1.82
N LEU A 433 6.15 -0.68 -0.83
CA LEU A 433 6.15 -1.24 0.52
C LEU A 433 5.16 -0.48 1.41
N ILE A 434 4.22 -1.20 2.03
CA ILE A 434 3.21 -0.63 2.92
C ILE A 434 3.51 -1.10 4.34
N LEU A 435 3.69 -0.15 5.25
CA LEU A 435 3.88 -0.39 6.69
C LEU A 435 2.58 -0.02 7.40
N LEU A 436 1.85 -1.01 7.94
CA LEU A 436 0.58 -0.77 8.64
C LEU A 436 0.81 -0.58 10.13
N ALA A 437 0.16 0.43 10.69
CA ALA A 437 0.03 0.58 12.13
C ALA A 437 -0.66 -0.63 12.77
N GLY A 438 -0.44 -0.81 14.08
CA GLY A 438 -1.11 -1.82 14.88
C GLY A 438 -2.63 -1.69 14.78
N GLN A 439 -3.28 -2.76 14.32
CA GLN A 439 -4.74 -2.83 14.18
C GLN A 439 -5.35 -3.52 15.40
N ILE A 440 -6.20 -2.78 16.12
CA ILE A 440 -7.02 -3.27 17.23
C ILE A 440 -8.48 -3.50 16.77
N PRO A 441 -9.28 -4.31 17.49
CA PRO A 441 -10.57 -4.80 17.01
C PRO A 441 -11.69 -3.79 17.26
N LEU A 442 -11.52 -2.56 16.78
CA LEU A 442 -12.56 -1.53 16.85
C LEU A 442 -13.56 -1.68 15.71
N ASN A 443 -14.84 -1.46 16.01
CA ASN A 443 -15.83 -1.17 15.01
C ASN A 443 -15.56 0.22 14.41
N PRO A 444 -15.34 0.37 13.09
CA PRO A 444 -15.07 1.66 12.48
C PRO A 444 -16.09 2.75 12.79
N ALA A 445 -17.39 2.41 12.73
CA ALA A 445 -18.47 3.38 12.79
C ALA A 445 -18.77 3.86 14.21
N THR A 446 -18.59 2.99 15.21
CA THR A 446 -18.92 3.28 16.61
C THR A 446 -17.69 3.49 17.49
N MET A 447 -16.49 3.12 17.00
CA MET A 447 -15.24 3.11 17.77
C MET A 447 -15.29 2.25 19.05
N GLN A 448 -16.25 1.33 19.14
CA GLN A 448 -16.38 0.36 20.24
C GLN A 448 -15.56 -0.90 19.94
N LEU A 449 -15.03 -1.52 20.99
CA LEU A 449 -14.32 -2.79 20.89
C LEU A 449 -15.31 -3.91 20.49
N ILE A 450 -14.98 -4.71 19.49
CA ILE A 450 -15.80 -5.85 19.06
C ILE A 450 -15.29 -7.13 19.71
N GLY A 451 -16.23 -7.89 20.30
CA GLY A 451 -16.01 -9.26 20.73
C GLY A 451 -15.35 -9.40 22.10
N GLY A 452 -15.60 -10.53 22.74
CA GLY A 452 -15.03 -10.90 24.06
C GLY A 452 -14.01 -12.03 23.98
N ASN A 453 -13.80 -12.60 22.79
CA ASN A 453 -12.88 -13.70 22.57
C ASN A 453 -11.82 -13.33 21.52
N TYR A 454 -10.72 -14.09 21.52
CA TYR A 454 -9.58 -13.87 20.64
C TYR A 454 -9.91 -14.00 19.15
N GLN A 455 -10.85 -14.87 18.76
CA GLN A 455 -11.15 -15.14 17.35
C GLN A 455 -11.90 -13.98 16.71
N GLU A 456 -12.94 -13.48 17.38
CA GLU A 456 -13.70 -12.32 16.93
C GLU A 456 -12.81 -11.07 16.84
N GLN A 457 -11.99 -10.84 17.87
CA GLN A 457 -11.05 -9.72 17.87
C GLN A 457 -10.02 -9.85 16.74
N SER A 458 -9.40 -11.01 16.58
CA SER A 458 -8.45 -11.25 15.48
C SER A 458 -9.06 -10.96 14.11
N ARG A 459 -10.27 -11.50 13.87
CA ARG A 459 -10.99 -11.28 12.62
C ARG A 459 -11.29 -9.81 12.38
N GLN A 460 -11.72 -9.07 13.41
CA GLN A 460 -11.97 -7.64 13.28
C GLN A 460 -10.68 -6.85 12.99
N CYS A 461 -9.56 -7.20 13.62
CA CYS A 461 -8.26 -6.60 13.30
C CYS A 461 -7.89 -6.81 11.82
N ILE A 462 -8.06 -8.02 11.29
CA ILE A 462 -7.79 -8.34 9.89
C ILE A 462 -8.76 -7.61 8.94
N GLN A 463 -10.03 -7.49 9.30
CA GLN A 463 -11.00 -6.72 8.52
C GLN A 463 -10.63 -5.23 8.44
N ASN A 464 -10.24 -4.64 9.58
CA ASN A 464 -9.75 -3.27 9.64
C ASN A 464 -8.47 -3.09 8.80
N ALA A 465 -7.50 -4.00 8.94
CA ALA A 465 -6.28 -4.00 8.14
C ALA A 465 -6.57 -4.09 6.64
N ASN A 466 -7.48 -4.99 6.23
CA ASN A 466 -7.84 -5.20 4.83
C ASN A 466 -8.53 -3.97 4.24
N ALA A 467 -9.37 -3.28 5.01
CA ALA A 467 -10.01 -2.04 4.58
C ALA A 467 -8.95 -0.96 4.26
N VAL A 468 -7.96 -0.80 5.14
CA VAL A 468 -6.81 0.11 4.93
C VAL A 468 -5.99 -0.31 3.70
N LEU A 469 -5.66 -1.60 3.58
CA LEU A 469 -4.89 -2.13 2.45
C LEU A 469 -5.57 -1.90 1.10
N ARG A 470 -6.90 -2.04 1.01
CA ARG A 470 -7.65 -1.84 -0.24
C ARG A 470 -7.52 -0.42 -0.80
N VAL A 471 -7.51 0.58 0.08
CA VAL A 471 -7.32 1.99 -0.32
C VAL A 471 -5.90 2.23 -0.85
N LEU A 472 -4.93 1.41 -0.43
CA LEU A 472 -3.52 1.49 -0.81
C LEU A 472 -3.14 0.53 -1.95
N ASP A 473 -4.09 0.20 -2.83
CA ASP A 473 -3.93 -0.78 -3.91
C ASP A 473 -3.36 -2.12 -3.41
N SER A 474 -3.88 -2.64 -2.29
CA SER A 474 -3.40 -3.89 -1.67
C SER A 474 -4.55 -4.67 -1.02
N ASN A 475 -4.26 -5.81 -0.42
CA ASN A 475 -5.18 -6.59 0.40
C ASN A 475 -4.39 -7.59 1.27
N VAL A 476 -5.08 -8.34 2.12
CA VAL A 476 -4.49 -9.34 3.03
C VAL A 476 -3.59 -10.38 2.34
N LYS A 477 -3.81 -10.69 1.06
CA LYS A 477 -2.99 -11.65 0.30
C LYS A 477 -1.63 -11.10 -0.10
N ASN A 478 -1.48 -9.77 -0.10
CA ASN A 478 -0.24 -9.09 -0.44
C ASN A 478 0.63 -8.80 0.80
N VAL A 479 0.25 -9.31 1.97
CA VAL A 479 0.98 -9.17 3.23
C VAL A 479 2.20 -10.09 3.21
N ILE A 480 3.38 -9.52 3.44
CA ILE A 480 4.68 -10.22 3.40
C ILE A 480 5.26 -10.52 4.79
N SER A 481 4.73 -9.91 5.86
CA SER A 481 5.11 -10.21 7.24
C SER A 481 4.02 -9.73 8.22
N ALA A 482 3.78 -10.49 9.29
CA ALA A 482 2.83 -10.13 10.34
C ALA A 482 3.39 -10.42 11.75
N ILE A 483 3.21 -9.47 12.65
CA ILE A 483 3.41 -9.65 14.09
C ILE A 483 2.06 -9.50 14.76
N VAL A 484 1.71 -10.46 15.62
CA VAL A 484 0.44 -10.47 16.33
C VAL A 484 0.73 -10.43 17.82
N TYR A 485 0.35 -9.33 18.46
CA TYR A 485 0.45 -9.17 19.89
C TYR A 485 -0.83 -9.67 20.57
N VAL A 486 -0.69 -10.48 21.61
CA VAL A 486 -1.80 -11.12 22.30
C VAL A 486 -1.67 -10.94 23.82
N VAL A 487 -2.76 -10.57 24.48
CA VAL A 487 -2.83 -10.54 25.94
C VAL A 487 -3.26 -11.93 26.44
N PRO A 488 -2.46 -12.63 27.27
CA PRO A 488 -2.79 -13.97 27.75
C PRO A 488 -3.93 -13.95 28.79
N ASN A 489 -4.85 -14.91 28.73
CA ASN A 489 -5.94 -15.06 29.71
C ASN A 489 -5.43 -15.85 30.93
N LEU A 490 -5.30 -15.19 32.08
CA LEU A 490 -4.76 -15.77 33.32
C LEU A 490 -5.88 -16.29 34.27
N GLN A 491 -6.91 -16.96 33.74
CA GLN A 491 -8.04 -17.41 34.57
C GLN A 491 -7.84 -18.75 35.31
N ASN A 492 -6.72 -19.48 35.12
CA ASN A 492 -6.44 -20.71 35.88
C ASN A 492 -5.10 -20.63 36.61
N ASP A 493 -5.19 -20.31 37.89
CA ASP A 493 -4.11 -20.05 38.85
C ASP A 493 -3.31 -21.30 39.31
N SER A 494 -3.35 -22.41 38.57
CA SER A 494 -2.65 -23.65 38.96
C SER A 494 -1.56 -24.13 37.99
N ASP A 495 -1.48 -23.53 36.80
CA ASP A 495 -0.37 -23.77 35.88
C ASP A 495 0.17 -22.41 35.45
N TYR A 496 1.45 -22.15 35.70
CA TYR A 496 2.23 -20.99 35.23
C TYR A 496 2.34 -20.91 33.68
N VAL A 497 1.44 -21.58 32.97
CA VAL A 497 1.42 -21.76 31.53
C VAL A 497 0.17 -21.07 31.01
N PRO A 498 0.31 -19.94 30.29
CA PRO A 498 -0.80 -19.37 29.55
C PRO A 498 -1.41 -20.47 28.66
N THR A 499 -2.68 -20.79 28.89
CA THR A 499 -3.47 -21.60 27.94
C THR A 499 -3.62 -20.75 26.68
N PHE A 500 -2.79 -21.03 25.69
CA PHE A 500 -2.82 -20.31 24.42
C PHE A 500 -4.19 -20.58 23.77
N PRO A 501 -4.98 -19.55 23.42
CA PRO A 501 -6.20 -19.77 22.67
C PRO A 501 -5.88 -20.53 21.37
N PRO A 502 -6.85 -21.25 20.77
CA PRO A 502 -6.66 -21.94 19.50
C PRO A 502 -6.46 -20.99 18.30
N LEU A 503 -5.87 -19.82 18.51
CA LEU A 503 -5.05 -19.11 17.53
C LEU A 503 -3.70 -19.83 17.34
N GLN A 504 -3.68 -21.17 17.33
CA GLN A 504 -2.64 -21.86 16.56
C GLN A 504 -2.74 -21.29 15.15
N GLY A 505 -1.60 -20.94 14.55
CA GLY A 505 -1.49 -20.11 13.35
C GLY A 505 -2.52 -20.35 12.23
N ASN A 506 -3.19 -21.49 12.17
CA ASN A 506 -4.30 -21.81 11.27
C ASN A 506 -5.38 -20.73 11.12
N VAL A 507 -5.97 -20.11 12.15
CA VAL A 507 -7.11 -19.17 11.91
C VAL A 507 -6.65 -17.90 11.20
N LEU A 508 -5.64 -17.22 11.75
CA LEU A 508 -5.06 -16.01 11.16
C LEU A 508 -4.32 -16.31 9.85
N GLN A 509 -3.59 -17.42 9.75
CA GLN A 509 -3.00 -17.84 8.47
C GLN A 509 -4.08 -18.22 7.46
N CYS A 510 -5.21 -18.81 7.84
CA CYS A 510 -6.32 -19.07 6.91
C CYS A 510 -6.96 -17.76 6.43
N GLU A 511 -7.13 -16.76 7.29
CA GLU A 511 -7.65 -15.44 6.91
C GLU A 511 -6.67 -14.64 6.04
N LEU A 512 -5.36 -14.81 6.25
CA LEU A 512 -4.29 -14.21 5.43
C LEU A 512 -3.96 -15.03 4.17
N ARG A 513 -4.36 -16.30 4.09
CA ARG A 513 -4.11 -17.18 2.93
C ARG A 513 -5.13 -16.93 1.83
N SER A 514 -4.63 -17.00 0.59
CA SER A 514 -5.49 -17.18 -0.58
C SER A 514 -5.65 -18.69 -0.84
N GLU A 515 -6.87 -19.17 -1.06
CA GLU A 515 -7.12 -20.56 -1.50
C GLU A 515 -6.42 -20.92 -2.84
N HIS A 516 -5.85 -19.93 -3.53
CA HIS A 516 -5.28 -20.05 -4.87
C HIS A 516 -3.82 -19.54 -4.99
N SER A 517 -3.10 -19.29 -3.89
CA SER A 517 -1.68 -18.90 -3.95
C SER A 517 -0.78 -19.77 -3.09
N ASP A 518 0.36 -20.18 -3.64
CA ASP A 518 1.40 -20.92 -2.91
C ASP A 518 2.13 -20.07 -1.86
N PHE A 519 1.98 -18.73 -1.90
CA PHE A 519 2.59 -17.83 -0.94
C PHE A 519 1.88 -17.88 0.42
N GLN A 520 2.64 -18.17 1.47
CA GLN A 520 2.19 -18.14 2.86
C GLN A 520 2.87 -16.99 3.61
N THR A 521 2.06 -16.06 4.12
CA THR A 521 2.51 -14.95 4.95
C THR A 521 3.15 -15.45 6.25
N PRO A 522 4.38 -15.01 6.58
CA PRO A 522 4.99 -15.25 7.87
C PRO A 522 4.23 -14.58 9.01
N VAL A 523 4.02 -15.31 10.11
CA VAL A 523 3.33 -14.81 11.30
C VAL A 523 4.15 -15.16 12.55
N LEU A 524 4.38 -14.15 13.40
CA LEU A 524 4.99 -14.30 14.73
C LEU A 524 4.02 -13.84 15.81
N LEU A 525 3.66 -14.74 16.73
CA LEU A 525 2.81 -14.43 17.89
C LEU A 525 3.67 -14.07 19.11
N ILE A 526 3.42 -12.89 19.67
CA ILE A 526 4.09 -12.33 20.84
C ILE A 526 3.07 -12.06 21.94
N TYR A 527 3.35 -12.50 23.16
CA TYR A 527 2.46 -12.27 24.31
C TYR A 527 2.93 -11.06 25.11
N VAL A 528 2.03 -10.10 25.25
CA VAL A 528 2.26 -8.82 25.94
C VAL A 528 1.33 -8.70 27.13
N SER A 529 1.61 -7.75 28.04
CA SER A 529 0.84 -7.65 29.29
C SER A 529 -0.49 -6.93 29.11
N LYS A 530 -0.53 -5.89 28.28
CA LYS A 530 -1.75 -5.15 27.90
C LYS A 530 -1.61 -4.54 26.50
N LEU A 531 -2.75 -4.21 25.90
CA LEU A 531 -2.87 -3.50 24.64
C LEU A 531 -3.75 -2.26 24.80
N PRO A 532 -3.69 -1.30 23.86
CA PRO A 532 -4.56 -0.13 23.88
C PRO A 532 -6.05 -0.50 23.91
N ARG A 533 -6.87 0.29 24.61
CA ARG A 533 -8.31 0.06 24.77
C ARG A 533 -8.67 -1.31 25.40
N GLU A 534 -7.74 -1.91 26.13
CA GLU A 534 -7.91 -3.23 26.76
C GLU A 534 -8.26 -4.35 25.75
N SER A 535 -7.79 -4.22 24.51
CA SER A 535 -7.95 -5.28 23.53
C SER A 535 -7.14 -6.51 23.93
N LEU A 536 -7.57 -7.68 23.43
CA LEU A 536 -6.87 -8.95 23.61
C LEU A 536 -5.86 -9.22 22.48
N VAL A 537 -6.07 -8.59 21.32
CA VAL A 537 -5.27 -8.81 20.11
C VAL A 537 -4.98 -7.47 19.43
N GLU A 538 -3.74 -7.33 18.95
CA GLU A 538 -3.30 -6.29 18.01
C GLU A 538 -2.52 -6.95 16.88
N VAL A 539 -2.78 -6.54 15.64
CA VAL A 539 -2.13 -7.09 14.44
C VAL A 539 -1.33 -5.99 13.74
N GLU A 540 -0.04 -6.21 13.59
CA GLU A 540 0.90 -5.36 12.86
C GLU A 540 1.29 -6.06 11.55
N LEU A 541 1.12 -5.38 10.41
CA LEU A 541 1.34 -5.96 9.09
C LEU A 541 2.34 -5.15 8.26
N THR A 542 3.16 -5.85 7.48
CA THR A 542 3.92 -5.29 6.37
C THR A 542 3.44 -5.93 5.09
N ALA A 543 3.06 -5.11 4.10
CA ALA A 543 2.48 -5.57 2.85
C ALA A 543 3.16 -4.91 1.64
N LEU A 544 2.87 -5.44 0.45
CA LEU A 544 3.20 -4.80 -0.81
C LEU A 544 1.92 -4.27 -1.46
N THR A 545 2.03 -3.24 -2.30
CA THR A 545 0.98 -2.93 -3.28
C THR A 545 0.78 -4.14 -4.19
N ARG A 546 -0.42 -4.30 -4.73
CA ARG A 546 -0.80 -5.41 -5.60
C ARG A 546 0.12 -5.47 -6.81
N THR A 547 0.35 -4.33 -7.44
CA THR A 547 1.28 -4.19 -8.56
C THR A 547 2.68 -4.67 -8.18
N ALA A 548 3.19 -4.26 -7.01
CA ALA A 548 4.51 -4.66 -6.54
C ALA A 548 4.57 -6.15 -6.18
N PHE A 549 3.56 -6.69 -5.51
CA PHE A 549 3.48 -8.11 -5.17
C PHE A 549 3.48 -9.01 -6.41
N ASP A 550 2.61 -8.70 -7.38
CA ASP A 550 2.46 -9.47 -8.63
C ASP A 550 3.71 -9.40 -9.51
N THR A 551 4.45 -8.29 -9.43
CA THR A 551 5.63 -8.03 -10.26
C THR A 551 6.92 -8.57 -9.62
N LEU A 552 7.06 -8.43 -8.30
CA LEU A 552 8.26 -8.82 -7.57
C LEU A 552 8.26 -10.30 -7.18
N CYS A 553 7.07 -10.93 -7.16
CA CYS A 553 6.87 -12.34 -6.83
C CYS A 553 7.62 -12.76 -5.56
N PRO A 554 7.21 -12.25 -4.38
CA PRO A 554 7.86 -12.62 -3.12
C PRO A 554 7.78 -14.13 -2.90
N ASN A 555 8.88 -14.71 -2.42
CA ASN A 555 8.97 -16.12 -2.07
C ASN A 555 8.97 -16.27 -0.56
N THR A 556 8.35 -17.34 -0.05
CA THR A 556 8.36 -17.68 1.38
C THR A 556 9.02 -19.05 1.60
N LEU A 557 9.69 -19.21 2.74
CA LEU A 557 10.33 -20.44 3.17
C LEU A 557 10.08 -20.65 4.66
N GLN A 558 9.56 -21.82 5.04
CA GLN A 558 9.38 -22.20 6.43
C GLN A 558 10.29 -23.39 6.77
N LEU A 559 11.04 -23.28 7.85
CA LEU A 559 11.99 -24.29 8.29
C LEU A 559 11.82 -24.57 9.78
N GLU A 560 12.00 -25.83 10.16
CA GLU A 560 12.13 -26.27 11.55
C GLU A 560 13.42 -27.08 11.70
N GLU A 561 14.32 -26.63 12.57
CA GLU A 561 15.59 -27.29 12.85
C GLU A 561 15.64 -27.73 14.32
N LYS A 562 15.89 -29.01 14.56
CA LYS A 562 15.96 -29.59 15.91
C LYS A 562 17.41 -29.89 16.27
N CYS A 563 17.94 -29.17 17.25
CA CYS A 563 19.29 -29.33 17.78
C CYS A 563 19.19 -29.44 19.30
N ASN A 564 18.98 -30.65 19.83
CA ASN A 564 18.74 -30.90 21.26
C ASN A 564 19.77 -30.15 22.15
N PRO A 565 19.36 -29.29 23.10
CA PRO A 565 17.99 -29.09 23.64
C PRO A 565 17.12 -28.06 22.93
N TYR A 566 17.58 -27.45 21.84
CA TYR A 566 16.93 -26.36 21.12
C TYR A 566 16.12 -26.82 19.91
N THR A 567 15.05 -26.08 19.62
CA THR A 567 14.30 -26.18 18.37
C THR A 567 14.12 -24.77 17.81
N PHE A 568 14.54 -24.58 16.56
CA PHE A 568 14.48 -23.32 15.84
C PHE A 568 13.38 -23.40 14.78
N TRP A 569 12.52 -22.39 14.74
CA TRP A 569 11.57 -22.18 13.65
C TRP A 569 11.95 -20.93 12.91
N TYR A 570 11.98 -21.00 11.58
CA TYR A 570 12.24 -19.87 10.71
C TYR A 570 11.11 -19.72 9.71
N GLN A 571 10.64 -18.50 9.52
CA GLN A 571 9.75 -18.10 8.44
C GLN A 571 10.42 -16.94 7.72
N ILE A 572 10.82 -17.17 6.46
CA ILE A 572 11.65 -16.26 5.69
C ILE A 572 10.86 -15.82 4.47
N VAL A 573 10.80 -14.51 4.22
CA VAL A 573 10.31 -13.96 2.95
C VAL A 573 11.44 -13.27 2.21
N THR A 574 11.59 -13.60 0.94
CA THR A 574 12.61 -13.03 0.07
C THR A 574 12.02 -12.43 -1.19
N ILE A 575 12.53 -11.28 -1.56
CA ILE A 575 12.42 -10.69 -2.89
C ILE A 575 13.85 -10.53 -3.37
N SER A 576 14.22 -11.29 -4.40
CA SER A 576 15.59 -11.32 -4.93
C SER A 576 16.17 -9.91 -5.07
N ARG A 577 17.31 -9.68 -4.42
CA ARG A 577 18.10 -8.43 -4.39
C ARG A 577 17.44 -7.21 -3.72
N ALA A 578 16.25 -7.35 -3.13
CA ALA A 578 15.50 -6.20 -2.61
C ALA A 578 15.05 -6.37 -1.16
N VAL A 579 14.53 -7.54 -0.77
CA VAL A 579 13.93 -7.73 0.55
C VAL A 579 14.31 -9.11 1.09
N CYS A 580 14.71 -9.16 2.36
CA CYS A 580 14.77 -10.39 3.15
C CYS A 580 14.21 -10.08 4.54
N LEU A 581 13.03 -10.63 4.84
CA LEU A 581 12.38 -10.56 6.14
C LEU A 581 12.45 -11.94 6.79
N ILE A 582 12.91 -12.02 8.03
CA ILE A 582 13.05 -13.29 8.74
C ILE A 582 12.34 -13.18 10.09
N LEU A 583 11.43 -14.10 10.37
CA LEU A 583 10.84 -14.32 11.68
C LEU A 583 11.36 -15.66 12.21
N ALA A 584 12.15 -15.61 13.28
CA ALA A 584 12.71 -16.78 13.92
C ALA A 584 12.21 -16.91 15.37
N ALA A 585 11.95 -18.13 15.84
CA ALA A 585 11.62 -18.41 17.22
C ALA A 585 12.42 -19.64 17.71
N VAL A 586 12.90 -19.58 18.95
CA VAL A 586 13.74 -20.64 19.54
C VAL A 586 13.11 -21.13 20.84
N LYS A 587 12.85 -22.44 20.89
CA LYS A 587 12.42 -23.14 22.11
C LYS A 587 13.57 -23.94 22.67
N CYS A 588 13.67 -23.96 24.00
CA CYS A 588 14.50 -24.88 24.74
C CYS A 588 13.59 -25.94 25.36
N THR A 589 13.99 -27.21 25.27
CA THR A 589 13.31 -28.32 25.94
C THR A 589 13.67 -28.38 27.44
N GLU A 590 14.82 -27.81 27.82
CA GLU A 590 15.22 -27.64 29.22
C GLU A 590 14.56 -26.41 29.84
N ARG A 591 14.49 -26.39 31.19
CA ARG A 591 13.94 -25.26 31.95
C ARG A 591 14.77 -23.96 31.82
N VAL A 592 16.07 -24.06 31.50
CA VAL A 592 16.98 -22.92 31.41
C VAL A 592 17.86 -23.08 30.17
N ALA A 593 17.91 -22.06 29.32
CA ALA A 593 18.84 -22.00 28.20
C ALA A 593 20.25 -21.71 28.72
N LYS A 594 21.11 -22.73 28.77
CA LYS A 594 22.48 -22.60 29.32
C LYS A 594 23.50 -22.06 28.32
N ASP A 595 23.26 -22.21 27.02
CA ASP A 595 24.22 -21.88 25.96
C ASP A 595 23.63 -20.86 24.96
N ILE A 596 23.56 -19.60 25.40
CA ILE A 596 23.07 -18.48 24.57
C ILE A 596 24.03 -18.21 23.40
N ASP A 597 25.33 -18.42 23.59
CA ASP A 597 26.34 -18.19 22.56
C ASP A 597 26.15 -19.12 21.37
N TYR A 598 25.84 -20.39 21.61
CA TYR A 598 25.45 -21.35 20.57
C TYR A 598 24.18 -20.91 19.84
N VAL A 599 23.12 -20.59 20.60
CA VAL A 599 21.82 -20.17 20.02
C VAL A 599 21.99 -18.96 19.11
N VAL A 600 22.70 -17.94 19.58
CA VAL A 600 22.96 -16.73 18.81
C VAL A 600 23.83 -17.03 17.58
N SER A 601 24.84 -17.87 17.71
CA SER A 601 25.71 -18.23 16.59
C SER A 601 24.96 -18.98 15.49
N SER A 602 24.10 -19.94 15.86
CA SER A 602 23.24 -20.65 14.91
C SER A 602 22.22 -19.72 14.24
N LEU A 603 21.63 -18.79 14.98
CA LEU A 603 20.70 -17.79 14.41
C LEU A 603 21.42 -16.89 13.39
N ILE A 604 22.58 -16.32 13.76
CA ILE A 604 23.37 -15.46 12.86
C ILE A 604 23.82 -16.23 11.62
N GLU A 605 24.20 -17.51 11.76
CA GLU A 605 24.52 -18.36 10.61
C GLU A 605 23.33 -18.52 9.66
N LYS A 606 22.15 -18.85 10.19
CA LYS A 606 20.96 -19.01 9.35
C LYS A 606 20.49 -17.70 8.70
N ILE A 607 20.62 -16.58 9.42
CA ILE A 607 20.29 -15.25 8.92
C ILE A 607 21.21 -14.89 7.75
N ASP A 608 22.51 -15.11 7.90
CA ASP A 608 23.53 -14.86 6.87
C ASP A 608 23.27 -15.68 5.61
N ASP A 609 22.98 -16.98 5.76
CA ASP A 609 22.58 -17.85 4.65
C ASP A 609 21.32 -17.35 3.93
N ALA A 610 20.29 -16.95 4.67
CA ALA A 610 19.05 -16.44 4.11
C ALA A 610 19.24 -15.11 3.36
N ILE A 611 20.11 -14.22 3.86
CA ILE A 611 20.49 -12.97 3.20
C ILE A 611 21.20 -13.26 1.87
N LEU A 612 22.14 -14.22 1.87
CA LEU A 612 22.85 -14.65 0.66
C LEU A 612 21.90 -15.29 -0.36
N GLN A 613 20.96 -16.12 0.09
CA GLN A 613 19.91 -16.70 -0.77
C GLN A 613 19.01 -15.63 -1.37
N ALA A 614 18.72 -14.57 -0.62
CA ALA A 614 18.00 -13.40 -1.13
C ALA A 614 18.84 -12.53 -2.09
N GLN A 615 20.11 -12.87 -2.33
CA GLN A 615 21.07 -12.07 -3.12
C GLN A 615 21.27 -10.67 -2.54
N LEU A 616 21.25 -10.56 -1.22
CA LEU A 616 21.59 -9.37 -0.46
C LEU A 616 22.93 -9.58 0.25
N PHE A 617 23.49 -8.48 0.75
CA PHE A 617 24.71 -8.46 1.55
C PHE A 617 24.37 -8.13 3.00
N TRP A 618 25.20 -8.58 3.94
CA TRP A 618 24.95 -8.37 5.38
C TRP A 618 24.84 -6.90 5.78
N ASN A 619 25.55 -5.99 5.11
CA ASN A 619 25.45 -4.55 5.36
C ASN A 619 24.07 -3.96 5.01
N GLN A 620 23.18 -4.74 4.38
CA GLN A 620 21.79 -4.37 4.09
C GLN A 620 20.82 -4.82 5.19
N VAL A 621 21.32 -5.51 6.23
CA VAL A 621 20.54 -5.81 7.45
C VAL A 621 20.44 -4.52 8.25
N LEU A 622 19.25 -3.91 8.24
CA LEU A 622 18.99 -2.65 8.92
C LEU A 622 18.74 -2.85 10.41
N HIS A 623 18.04 -3.93 10.78
CA HIS A 623 17.59 -4.10 12.17
C HIS A 623 17.39 -5.56 12.57
N LEU A 624 17.67 -5.81 13.86
CA LEU A 624 17.33 -7.03 14.58
C LEU A 624 16.45 -6.66 15.77
N ARG A 625 15.16 -6.98 15.67
CA ARG A 625 14.23 -6.87 16.79
C ARG A 625 14.15 -8.20 17.51
N ILE A 626 14.48 -8.20 18.79
CA ILE A 626 14.61 -9.43 19.57
C ILE A 626 13.63 -9.41 20.74
N PHE A 627 12.70 -10.36 20.73
CA PHE A 627 11.76 -10.60 21.82
C PHE A 627 12.29 -11.71 22.71
N TYR A 628 12.28 -11.52 24.03
CA TYR A 628 12.78 -12.53 24.96
C TYR A 628 11.99 -12.54 26.27
N GLN A 629 11.98 -13.69 26.94
CA GLN A 629 11.28 -13.87 28.21
C GLN A 629 12.26 -13.75 29.40
N ARG A 630 12.05 -12.77 30.29
CA ARG A 630 12.99 -12.42 31.36
C ARG A 630 13.18 -13.54 32.40
N TYR A 631 12.14 -14.32 32.67
CA TYR A 631 12.17 -15.41 33.67
C TYR A 631 13.08 -16.60 33.28
N ASN A 632 13.51 -16.70 32.02
CA ASN A 632 14.41 -17.77 31.54
C ASN A 632 15.91 -17.45 31.69
N THR A 633 16.30 -16.57 32.63
CA THR A 633 17.70 -16.21 32.96
C THR A 633 18.54 -15.66 31.79
N ILE A 634 17.89 -15.09 30.76
CA ILE A 634 18.60 -14.39 29.68
C ILE A 634 18.89 -12.96 30.15
N ASP A 635 20.15 -12.74 30.51
CA ASP A 635 20.69 -11.41 30.74
C ASP A 635 20.83 -10.68 29.39
N GLN A 636 20.20 -9.50 29.27
CA GLN A 636 20.27 -8.63 28.08
C GLN A 636 21.73 -8.39 27.67
N THR A 637 22.60 -8.18 28.67
CA THR A 637 24.02 -7.89 28.48
C THR A 637 24.74 -9.06 27.81
N LYS A 638 24.44 -10.29 28.25
CA LYS A 638 24.97 -11.52 27.65
C LYS A 638 24.49 -11.69 26.22
N LEU A 639 23.20 -11.51 25.96
CA LEU A 639 22.63 -11.64 24.61
C LEU A 639 23.26 -10.66 23.61
N VAL A 640 23.42 -9.39 23.98
CA VAL A 640 24.10 -8.39 23.14
C VAL A 640 25.57 -8.76 22.92
N SER A 641 26.25 -9.20 23.98
CA SER A 641 27.66 -9.59 23.88
C SER A 641 27.84 -10.80 22.94
N ALA A 642 26.96 -11.80 23.03
CA ALA A 642 26.94 -12.97 22.16
C ALA A 642 26.71 -12.58 20.69
N LEU A 643 25.75 -11.68 20.42
CA LEU A 643 25.46 -11.18 19.08
C LEU A 643 26.68 -10.47 18.49
N ARG A 644 27.31 -9.58 19.26
CA ARG A 644 28.53 -8.88 18.82
C ARG A 644 29.67 -9.83 18.54
N ILE A 645 29.92 -10.79 19.44
CA ILE A 645 31.00 -11.77 19.29
C ILE A 645 30.75 -12.63 18.05
N SER A 646 29.52 -13.07 17.85
CA SER A 646 29.14 -13.89 16.68
C SER A 646 29.32 -13.13 15.36
N CYS A 647 28.81 -11.89 15.27
CA CYS A 647 29.04 -11.04 14.10
C CYS A 647 30.52 -10.77 13.86
N LYS A 648 31.29 -10.40 14.90
CA LYS A 648 32.73 -10.15 14.78
C LYS A 648 33.51 -11.38 14.32
N LYS A 649 33.20 -12.57 14.84
CA LYS A 649 33.83 -13.84 14.43
C LYS A 649 33.66 -14.12 12.94
N LYS A 650 32.52 -13.72 12.35
CA LYS A 650 32.25 -13.84 10.92
C LYS A 650 32.69 -12.62 10.09
N GLY A 651 33.26 -11.58 10.70
CA GLY A 651 33.63 -10.34 9.99
C GLY A 651 32.42 -9.49 9.56
N LEU A 652 31.28 -9.65 10.22
CA LEU A 652 30.01 -8.99 9.92
C LEU A 652 29.84 -7.70 10.76
N THR A 653 29.21 -6.68 10.18
CA THR A 653 28.84 -5.45 10.90
C THR A 653 27.67 -5.70 11.85
N VAL A 654 27.67 -5.10 13.04
CA VAL A 654 26.55 -5.24 13.98
C VAL A 654 25.43 -4.26 13.60
N PRO A 655 24.23 -4.74 13.21
CA PRO A 655 23.11 -3.87 12.88
C PRO A 655 22.48 -3.24 14.14
N ALA A 656 21.50 -2.36 13.97
CA ALA A 656 20.72 -1.81 15.06
C ALA A 656 19.93 -2.95 15.73
N ILE A 657 20.03 -3.05 17.05
CA ILE A 657 19.41 -4.12 17.84
C ILE A 657 18.43 -3.50 18.83
N SER A 658 17.20 -4.00 18.86
CA SER A 658 16.20 -3.64 19.87
C SER A 658 15.81 -4.87 20.66
N LEU A 659 15.88 -4.78 21.99
CA LEU A 659 15.58 -5.88 22.90
C LEU A 659 14.27 -5.57 23.62
N ILE A 660 13.27 -6.44 23.42
CA ILE A 660 11.94 -6.24 23.98
C ILE A 660 11.63 -7.41 24.92
N PRO A 661 11.53 -7.18 26.23
CA PRO A 661 11.05 -8.19 27.15
C PRO A 661 9.55 -8.39 26.95
N VAL A 662 9.12 -9.64 26.83
CA VAL A 662 7.72 -10.01 26.59
C VAL A 662 7.26 -11.05 27.59
N SER A 663 5.94 -11.11 27.80
CA SER A 663 5.34 -12.08 28.73
C SER A 663 5.46 -13.52 28.24
N GLY A 664 5.53 -13.71 26.92
CA GLY A 664 5.74 -15.01 26.29
C GLY A 664 5.86 -14.91 24.77
N ILE A 665 6.21 -16.03 24.14
CA ILE A 665 6.38 -16.17 22.69
C ILE A 665 5.70 -17.47 22.23
N GLN A 666 5.26 -17.54 20.98
CA GLN A 666 4.68 -18.73 20.36
C GLN A 666 5.46 -20.03 20.64
N ASN A 667 4.75 -21.15 20.70
CA ASN A 667 5.32 -22.48 20.95
C ASN A 667 6.11 -22.63 22.27
N LYS A 668 5.92 -21.72 23.24
CA LYS A 668 6.74 -21.60 24.45
C LYS A 668 8.23 -21.36 24.12
N ALA A 669 8.50 -20.65 23.03
CA ALA A 669 9.83 -20.17 22.72
C ALA A 669 10.29 -19.18 23.80
N PHE A 670 11.59 -19.15 24.08
CA PHE A 670 12.17 -18.21 25.05
C PHE A 670 12.77 -16.97 24.37
N LEU A 671 13.02 -17.06 23.06
CA LEU A 671 13.64 -16.05 22.22
C LEU A 671 12.95 -16.05 20.86
N ALA A 672 12.68 -14.87 20.31
CA ALA A 672 12.30 -14.68 18.91
C ALA A 672 13.03 -13.48 18.31
N ILE A 673 13.32 -13.55 17.02
CA ILE A 673 14.02 -12.49 16.28
C ILE A 673 13.22 -12.16 15.03
N GLN A 674 12.96 -10.87 14.82
CA GLN A 674 12.57 -10.32 13.54
C GLN A 674 13.78 -9.62 12.93
N VAL A 675 14.13 -10.01 11.70
CA VAL A 675 15.22 -9.43 10.91
C VAL A 675 14.62 -8.66 9.75
N THR A 676 15.12 -7.44 9.54
CA THR A 676 14.74 -6.58 8.41
C THR A 676 15.97 -6.25 7.59
N ALA A 677 16.08 -6.85 6.40
CA ALA A 677 17.08 -6.50 5.40
C ALA A 677 16.40 -5.98 4.12
N LEU A 678 16.75 -4.76 3.71
CA LEU A 678 16.04 -4.02 2.66
C LEU A 678 17.01 -3.26 1.74
N ASP A 679 16.68 -3.23 0.45
CA ASP A 679 17.23 -2.33 -0.56
C ASP A 679 16.05 -1.72 -1.34
N ILE A 680 15.50 -0.64 -0.78
CA ILE A 680 14.31 0.02 -1.32
C ILE A 680 14.57 0.66 -2.70
N ASP A 681 15.77 1.15 -3.01
CA ASP A 681 16.07 1.67 -4.35
C ASP A 681 15.93 0.58 -5.43
N ILE A 682 16.35 -0.66 -5.13
CA ILE A 682 16.18 -1.78 -6.07
C ILE A 682 14.70 -2.13 -6.20
N LEU A 683 13.95 -2.07 -5.11
CA LEU A 683 12.50 -2.24 -5.12
C LEU A 683 11.84 -1.23 -6.08
N ASP A 684 12.18 0.05 -5.92
CA ASP A 684 11.67 1.16 -6.74
C ASP A 684 12.15 1.07 -8.20
N THR A 685 13.44 0.79 -8.43
CA THR A 685 13.99 0.63 -9.78
C THR A 685 13.30 -0.49 -10.54
N LYS A 686 12.98 -1.61 -9.86
CA LYS A 686 12.23 -2.72 -10.47
C LYS A 686 10.80 -2.30 -10.82
N MET A 687 10.13 -1.53 -9.95
CA MET A 687 8.81 -0.96 -10.25
C MET A 687 8.87 -0.01 -11.43
N TRP A 688 9.80 0.94 -11.42
CA TRP A 688 9.99 1.92 -12.51
C TRP A 688 10.28 1.26 -13.86
N LEU A 689 11.15 0.23 -13.88
CA LEU A 689 11.43 -0.53 -15.11
C LEU A 689 10.17 -1.20 -15.65
N MET A 690 9.29 -1.66 -14.77
CA MET A 690 8.05 -2.32 -15.16
C MET A 690 7.00 -1.33 -15.63
N ASP A 691 6.89 -0.14 -15.02
CA ASP A 691 6.07 0.95 -15.55
C ASP A 691 6.53 1.36 -16.97
N ARG A 692 7.85 1.42 -17.19
CA ARG A 692 8.45 1.70 -18.50
C ARG A 692 8.22 0.57 -19.49
N VAL A 693 8.34 -0.69 -19.06
CA VAL A 693 8.05 -1.86 -19.90
C VAL A 693 6.56 -1.94 -20.20
N ALA A 694 5.68 -1.61 -19.26
CA ALA A 694 4.23 -1.53 -19.48
C ALA A 694 3.88 -0.37 -20.43
N LEU A 695 4.54 0.79 -20.31
CA LEU A 695 4.42 1.92 -21.24
C LEU A 695 5.00 1.58 -22.62
N CYS A 696 6.13 0.87 -22.70
CA CYS A 696 6.72 0.39 -23.95
C CYS A 696 5.94 -0.78 -24.56
N LEU A 697 5.27 -1.61 -23.76
CA LEU A 697 4.30 -2.61 -24.19
C LEU A 697 3.03 -1.92 -24.69
N ASN A 698 2.56 -0.86 -24.03
CA ASN A 698 1.44 -0.04 -24.49
C ASN A 698 1.80 0.81 -25.74
N GLN A 699 3.05 1.23 -25.91
CA GLN A 699 3.57 1.86 -27.13
C GLN A 699 3.88 0.84 -28.24
N SER A 700 4.25 -0.40 -27.92
CA SER A 700 4.42 -1.48 -28.90
C SER A 700 3.12 -2.18 -29.25
N ILE A 701 2.05 -1.97 -28.47
CA ILE A 701 0.66 -2.23 -28.87
C ILE A 701 0.20 -1.22 -29.94
N SER A 702 0.80 -0.02 -30.03
CA SER A 702 0.47 0.96 -31.06
C SER A 702 1.34 0.91 -32.33
N THR A 703 2.52 0.27 -32.31
CA THR A 703 3.49 0.40 -33.44
C THR A 703 4.22 -0.87 -33.89
N GLN A 704 3.57 -2.04 -33.87
CA GLN A 704 3.95 -3.14 -34.78
C GLN A 704 2.74 -3.83 -35.43
N ARG A 705 2.25 -3.22 -36.53
CA ARG A 705 2.05 -3.85 -37.86
C ARG A 705 1.42 -2.88 -38.86
N ASN A 706 2.23 -2.22 -39.70
CA ASN A 706 1.83 -1.90 -41.07
C ASN A 706 2.85 -2.48 -42.07
N ALA A 707 3.02 -3.80 -41.99
CA ALA A 707 3.19 -4.58 -43.21
C ALA A 707 1.92 -4.39 -44.07
N MET A 708 2.14 -3.93 -45.30
CA MET A 708 1.21 -3.33 -46.27
C MET A 708 -0.15 -4.05 -46.34
N ARG A 709 -1.21 -3.39 -45.86
CA ARG A 709 -2.54 -4.02 -45.74
C ARG A 709 -3.33 -3.88 -47.04
N ILE A 710 -3.20 -4.87 -47.91
CA ILE A 710 -4.24 -5.16 -48.90
C ILE A 710 -5.46 -5.62 -48.11
N HIS A 711 -6.51 -4.81 -48.12
CA HIS A 711 -7.74 -5.16 -47.43
C HIS A 711 -8.58 -6.08 -48.31
N THR A 712 -9.38 -6.97 -47.74
CA THR A 712 -10.27 -7.80 -48.54
C THR A 712 -11.65 -7.17 -48.63
N CYS A 713 -12.25 -7.25 -49.81
CA CYS A 713 -13.58 -6.74 -50.05
C CYS A 713 -14.60 -7.53 -49.22
N TYR A 714 -15.42 -6.84 -48.42
CA TYR A 714 -16.39 -7.49 -47.53
C TYR A 714 -17.40 -8.37 -48.28
N PHE A 715 -17.74 -8.03 -49.53
CA PHE A 715 -18.76 -8.75 -50.28
C PHE A 715 -18.20 -9.91 -51.13
N CYS A 716 -17.08 -9.71 -51.84
CA CYS A 716 -16.57 -10.70 -52.80
C CYS A 716 -15.22 -11.31 -52.42
N SER A 717 -14.60 -10.83 -51.33
CA SER A 717 -13.29 -11.27 -50.82
C SER A 717 -12.13 -11.10 -51.82
N SER A 718 -12.28 -10.23 -52.83
CA SER A 718 -11.19 -9.78 -53.70
C SER A 718 -10.30 -8.78 -52.96
N PRO A 719 -9.00 -8.69 -53.29
CA PRO A 719 -8.11 -7.69 -52.71
C PRO A 719 -8.56 -6.26 -53.04
N VAL A 720 -8.36 -5.36 -52.09
CA VAL A 720 -8.67 -3.93 -52.09
C VAL A 720 -7.37 -3.23 -51.74
N TYR A 721 -6.72 -2.70 -52.76
CA TYR A 721 -5.45 -2.00 -52.63
C TYR A 721 -5.66 -0.58 -52.08
N PRO A 722 -4.71 -0.03 -51.31
CA PRO A 722 -4.79 1.34 -50.80
C PRO A 722 -5.07 2.36 -51.93
N GLY A 723 -6.00 3.30 -51.70
CA GLY A 723 -6.42 4.30 -52.70
C GLY A 723 -7.43 3.78 -53.75
N HIS A 724 -7.81 2.50 -53.70
CA HIS A 724 -8.81 1.88 -54.56
C HIS A 724 -9.98 1.28 -53.75
N GLY A 725 -11.18 1.31 -54.31
CA GLY A 725 -12.40 0.81 -53.68
C GLY A 725 -13.12 1.86 -52.83
N ILE A 726 -14.11 1.42 -52.04
CA ILE A 726 -14.98 2.27 -51.24
C ILE A 726 -14.91 1.82 -49.79
N THR A 727 -14.69 2.76 -48.87
CA THR A 727 -14.75 2.52 -47.44
C THR A 727 -16.08 3.07 -46.90
N PHE A 728 -16.95 2.18 -46.46
CA PHE A 728 -18.22 2.51 -45.84
C PHE A 728 -18.09 2.29 -44.34
N VAL A 729 -18.16 3.38 -43.57
CA VAL A 729 -18.19 3.32 -42.11
C VAL A 729 -19.65 3.42 -41.71
N ARG A 730 -20.17 2.34 -41.13
CA ARG A 730 -21.53 2.29 -40.61
C ARG A 730 -21.55 2.91 -39.21
N ASN A 731 -22.70 3.39 -38.74
CA ASN A 731 -22.83 4.11 -37.45
C ASN A 731 -22.35 3.31 -36.22
N ASP A 732 -22.16 2.00 -36.36
CA ASP A 732 -21.52 1.10 -35.39
C ASP A 732 -19.98 1.12 -35.47
N SER A 733 -19.40 2.14 -36.11
CA SER A 733 -17.97 2.29 -36.41
C SER A 733 -17.35 1.11 -37.18
N LYS A 734 -18.17 0.19 -37.72
CA LYS A 734 -17.67 -0.94 -38.53
C LYS A 734 -17.28 -0.45 -39.92
N ILE A 735 -16.03 -0.74 -40.26
CA ILE A 735 -15.43 -0.34 -41.53
C ILE A 735 -15.62 -1.46 -42.55
N PHE A 736 -16.53 -1.25 -43.50
CA PHE A 736 -16.73 -2.16 -44.64
C PHE A 736 -15.96 -1.64 -45.86
N ARG A 737 -15.02 -2.43 -46.36
CA ARG A 737 -14.25 -2.08 -47.56
C ARG A 737 -14.76 -2.86 -48.76
N PHE A 738 -14.97 -2.18 -49.89
CA PHE A 738 -15.51 -2.77 -51.10
C PHE A 738 -14.58 -2.50 -52.29
N CYS A 739 -14.19 -3.53 -53.03
CA CYS A 739 -13.31 -3.37 -54.20
C CYS A 739 -13.97 -2.59 -55.36
N ARG A 740 -15.30 -2.62 -55.48
CA ARG A 740 -16.07 -2.02 -56.58
C ARG A 740 -17.45 -1.55 -56.10
N SER A 741 -18.04 -0.58 -56.79
CA SER A 741 -19.41 -0.09 -56.51
C SER A 741 -20.47 -1.19 -56.58
N LYS A 742 -20.27 -2.22 -57.42
CA LYS A 742 -21.11 -3.44 -57.48
C LYS A 742 -21.21 -4.14 -56.13
N CYS A 743 -20.11 -4.26 -55.39
CA CYS A 743 -20.07 -4.90 -54.07
C CYS A 743 -20.81 -4.05 -53.03
N HIS A 744 -20.60 -2.73 -53.05
CA HIS A 744 -21.27 -1.78 -52.15
C HIS A 744 -22.80 -1.74 -52.39
N LYS A 745 -23.26 -1.68 -53.64
CA LYS A 745 -24.70 -1.68 -53.98
C LYS A 745 -25.39 -2.99 -53.55
N ASN A 746 -24.74 -4.16 -53.72
CA ASN A 746 -25.32 -5.43 -53.28
C ASN A 746 -25.35 -5.55 -51.75
N PHE A 747 -24.37 -4.97 -51.06
CA PHE A 747 -24.38 -4.84 -49.61
C PHE A 747 -25.52 -3.94 -49.12
N ASN A 748 -25.75 -2.77 -49.73
CA ASN A 748 -26.87 -1.88 -49.37
C ASN A 748 -28.24 -2.49 -49.69
N ARG A 749 -28.31 -3.37 -50.70
CA ARG A 749 -29.48 -4.21 -51.00
C ARG A 749 -29.61 -5.44 -50.08
N LYS A 750 -28.78 -5.57 -49.03
CA LYS A 750 -28.76 -6.65 -48.03
C LYS A 750 -28.66 -8.06 -48.63
N ARG A 751 -28.04 -8.22 -49.81
CA ARG A 751 -27.89 -9.54 -50.44
C ARG A 751 -26.83 -10.35 -49.72
N ASN A 752 -27.11 -11.62 -49.48
CA ASN A 752 -26.15 -12.51 -48.83
C ASN A 752 -25.03 -12.92 -49.81
N PRO A 753 -23.74 -12.64 -49.54
CA PRO A 753 -22.61 -13.03 -50.39
C PRO A 753 -22.57 -14.53 -50.73
N ARG A 754 -23.01 -15.37 -49.79
CA ARG A 754 -23.07 -16.84 -49.94
C ARG A 754 -24.14 -17.32 -50.91
N LYS A 755 -25.06 -16.45 -51.35
CA LYS A 755 -26.09 -16.75 -52.36
C LYS A 755 -25.78 -16.13 -53.72
N VAL A 756 -24.64 -15.43 -53.86
CA VAL A 756 -24.25 -14.70 -55.07
C VAL A 756 -23.10 -15.41 -55.76
N LYS A 757 -23.38 -16.02 -56.93
CA LYS A 757 -22.53 -17.01 -57.61
C LYS A 757 -21.08 -16.60 -57.88
N TRP A 758 -20.80 -15.30 -58.02
CA TRP A 758 -19.49 -14.77 -58.40
C TRP A 758 -18.58 -14.40 -57.21
N THR A 759 -19.04 -14.53 -55.96
CA THR A 759 -18.23 -14.23 -54.77
C THR A 759 -17.33 -15.42 -54.41
N LYS A 760 -16.14 -15.16 -53.86
CA LYS A 760 -15.29 -16.24 -53.31
C LYS A 760 -15.99 -17.01 -52.19
N SER A 761 -16.84 -16.35 -51.40
CA SER A 761 -17.66 -16.99 -50.36
C SER A 761 -18.65 -18.01 -50.92
N PHE A 762 -19.30 -17.73 -52.06
CA PHE A 762 -20.15 -18.71 -52.74
C PHE A 762 -19.33 -19.86 -53.31
N ARG A 763 -18.21 -19.55 -53.97
CA ARG A 763 -17.32 -20.56 -54.56
C ARG A 763 -16.77 -21.51 -53.51
N LYS A 764 -16.37 -21.00 -52.35
CA LYS A 764 -15.91 -21.78 -51.20
C LYS A 764 -17.03 -22.63 -50.59
N ALA A 765 -18.22 -22.07 -50.38
CA ALA A 765 -19.38 -22.82 -49.86
C ALA A 765 -19.88 -23.90 -50.83
N ALA A 766 -19.68 -23.70 -52.13
CA ALA A 766 -20.02 -24.65 -53.19
C ALA A 766 -18.86 -25.59 -53.57
N GLY A 767 -17.74 -25.58 -52.83
CA GLY A 767 -16.61 -26.50 -53.02
C GLY A 767 -15.75 -26.25 -54.28
N LYS A 768 -15.69 -25.02 -54.80
CA LYS A 768 -15.04 -24.66 -56.07
C LYS A 768 -13.69 -23.92 -55.95
N GLU A 769 -13.01 -23.88 -54.80
CA GLU A 769 -11.67 -23.29 -54.61
C GLU A 769 -10.67 -24.34 -54.05
N MET A 770 -9.42 -24.35 -54.56
CA MET A 770 -8.34 -25.27 -54.13
C MET A 770 -7.68 -24.79 -52.82
N ALA A 771 -7.31 -25.73 -51.95
CA ALA A 771 -6.91 -25.47 -50.55
C ALA A 771 -5.41 -25.20 -50.31
N LEU A 772 -4.55 -25.19 -51.35
CA LEU A 772 -3.09 -25.08 -51.19
C LEU A 772 -2.50 -24.15 -52.28
N ASP A 773 -2.17 -22.91 -51.91
CA ASP A 773 -1.51 -21.90 -52.76
C ASP A 773 -0.50 -21.11 -51.91
N THR A 774 0.74 -20.96 -52.40
CA THR A 774 1.87 -20.30 -51.73
C THR A 774 1.69 -18.79 -51.55
N THR A 775 0.71 -18.18 -52.22
CA THR A 775 0.34 -16.79 -52.00
C THR A 775 -0.27 -16.53 -50.61
N TYR A 776 -0.83 -17.54 -49.92
CA TYR A 776 -1.33 -17.41 -48.54
C TYR A 776 -0.23 -17.16 -47.50
N ASP A 777 1.01 -17.60 -47.77
CA ASP A 777 2.14 -17.39 -46.86
C ASP A 777 2.70 -15.95 -46.95
N PHE A 778 2.48 -15.26 -48.07
CA PHE A 778 2.80 -13.83 -48.23
C PHE A 778 1.83 -12.90 -47.46
N GLU A 779 0.64 -13.36 -47.08
CA GLU A 779 -0.36 -12.58 -46.31
C GLU A 779 -0.12 -12.60 -44.79
N LYS A 780 0.80 -13.45 -44.28
CA LYS A 780 1.21 -13.46 -42.86
C LYS A 780 2.21 -12.35 -42.59
N GLN A 781 1.76 -11.26 -41.96
CA GLN A 781 2.63 -10.13 -41.63
C GLN A 781 3.72 -10.51 -40.59
N ARG A 782 5.00 -10.25 -40.91
CA ARG A 782 6.18 -10.75 -40.17
C ARG A 782 6.48 -10.05 -38.83
N ASN A 783 6.02 -8.81 -38.64
CA ASN A 783 6.22 -8.01 -37.41
C ASN A 783 4.90 -7.76 -36.64
N ARG A 784 4.04 -8.77 -36.43
CA ARG A 784 3.17 -8.77 -35.20
C ARG A 784 3.90 -9.68 -34.28
N VAL A 785 3.76 -9.37 -33.01
CA VAL A 785 3.68 -10.36 -31.93
C VAL A 785 2.96 -11.62 -32.42
N VAL A 786 3.77 -12.66 -32.66
CA VAL A 786 3.29 -14.01 -32.90
C VAL A 786 2.52 -14.41 -31.66
N LYS A 787 1.20 -14.52 -31.76
CA LYS A 787 0.34 -14.94 -30.65
C LYS A 787 0.45 -16.47 -30.55
N TYR A 788 1.54 -16.91 -29.90
CA TYR A 788 1.98 -18.28 -29.60
C TYR A 788 2.18 -19.20 -30.81
N ASP A 789 3.43 -19.65 -30.97
CA ASP A 789 3.84 -20.75 -31.85
C ASP A 789 4.74 -21.67 -31.02
N ARG A 790 4.32 -22.93 -30.90
CA ARG A 790 4.95 -23.92 -30.02
C ARG A 790 6.35 -24.34 -30.54
N ASP A 791 6.57 -24.24 -31.85
CA ASP A 791 7.82 -24.66 -32.49
C ASP A 791 8.92 -23.61 -32.39
N LEU A 792 8.54 -22.33 -32.50
CA LEU A 792 9.44 -21.19 -32.34
C LEU A 792 10.06 -21.12 -30.93
N MET A 793 9.29 -21.50 -29.90
CA MET A 793 9.74 -21.47 -28.50
C MET A 793 10.78 -22.55 -28.20
N ASN A 794 10.59 -23.77 -28.73
CA ASN A 794 11.57 -24.85 -28.59
C ASN A 794 12.91 -24.50 -29.29
N ALA A 795 12.88 -23.89 -30.48
CA ALA A 795 14.09 -23.47 -31.21
C ALA A 795 14.89 -22.38 -30.48
N THR A 796 14.19 -21.48 -29.77
CA THR A 796 14.82 -20.40 -29.00
C THR A 796 15.57 -20.95 -27.77
N ILE A 797 15.00 -21.97 -27.10
CA ILE A 797 15.61 -22.64 -25.92
C ILE A 797 16.94 -23.31 -26.29
N HIS A 798 17.02 -23.97 -27.45
CA HIS A 798 18.26 -24.60 -27.91
C HIS A 798 19.34 -23.59 -28.33
N ALA A 799 18.95 -22.46 -28.94
CA ALA A 799 19.89 -21.41 -29.33
C ALA A 799 20.57 -20.75 -28.11
N MET A 800 19.84 -20.58 -27.01
CA MET A 800 20.37 -20.01 -25.76
C MET A 800 21.48 -20.86 -25.13
N GLN A 801 21.31 -22.19 -25.10
CA GLN A 801 22.32 -23.11 -24.56
C GLN A 801 23.65 -23.02 -25.35
N ARG A 802 23.57 -22.98 -26.68
CA ARG A 802 24.76 -22.90 -27.56
C ARG A 802 25.53 -21.58 -27.44
N VAL A 803 24.85 -20.47 -27.14
CA VAL A 803 25.48 -19.15 -26.95
C VAL A 803 26.26 -19.09 -25.64
N GLN A 804 25.76 -19.74 -24.58
CA GLN A 804 26.41 -19.83 -23.27
C GLN A 804 27.79 -20.50 -23.37
N ASP A 805 27.88 -21.61 -24.11
CA ASP A 805 29.11 -22.38 -24.29
C ASP A 805 30.20 -21.60 -25.05
N ILE A 806 29.79 -20.83 -26.07
CA ILE A 806 30.70 -19.99 -26.87
C ILE A 806 31.30 -18.87 -26.01
N LYS A 807 30.51 -18.31 -25.09
CA LYS A 807 30.95 -17.23 -24.20
C LYS A 807 32.02 -17.72 -23.22
N GLN A 808 31.79 -18.87 -22.59
CA GLN A 808 32.76 -19.45 -21.65
C GLN A 808 34.12 -19.77 -22.31
N ARG A 809 34.16 -20.24 -23.55
CA ARG A 809 35.43 -20.47 -24.28
C ARG A 809 36.20 -19.17 -24.54
N ARG A 810 35.49 -18.11 -24.97
CA ARG A 810 36.12 -16.82 -25.28
C ARG A 810 36.76 -16.17 -24.05
N ASP A 811 36.11 -16.28 -22.89
CA ASP A 811 36.64 -15.73 -21.63
C ASP A 811 37.93 -16.45 -21.20
N GLN A 812 38.01 -17.76 -21.39
CA GLN A 812 39.21 -18.56 -21.08
C GLN A 812 40.39 -18.19 -22.00
N ASP A 813 40.14 -18.01 -23.30
CA ASP A 813 41.17 -17.63 -24.29
C ASP A 813 41.69 -16.21 -24.05
N PHE A 814 40.79 -15.29 -23.67
CA PHE A 814 41.16 -13.92 -23.30
C PHE A 814 42.09 -13.89 -22.08
N HIS A 815 41.79 -14.67 -21.04
CA HIS A 815 42.65 -14.78 -19.85
C HIS A 815 44.04 -15.34 -20.18
N LYS A 816 44.11 -16.41 -21.00
CA LYS A 816 45.40 -17.01 -21.44
C LYS A 816 46.27 -16.03 -22.23
N ASN A 817 45.69 -15.27 -23.15
CA ASN A 817 46.43 -14.30 -23.95
C ASN A 817 46.93 -13.11 -23.12
N ARG A 818 46.18 -12.69 -22.09
CA ARG A 818 46.61 -11.62 -21.17
C ARG A 818 47.84 -12.02 -20.35
N MET A 819 47.95 -13.29 -19.95
CA MET A 819 49.06 -13.78 -19.13
C MET A 819 50.35 -14.08 -19.91
N LYS A 820 50.29 -14.19 -21.25
CA LYS A 820 51.47 -14.48 -22.09
C LYS A 820 52.54 -13.38 -22.04
N THR A 821 52.13 -12.11 -22.11
CA THR A 821 53.06 -10.97 -22.14
C THR A 821 53.79 -10.79 -20.81
N GLY A 822 53.13 -11.06 -19.68
CA GLY A 822 53.73 -11.03 -18.34
C GLY A 822 54.85 -12.06 -18.16
N LYS A 823 54.60 -13.31 -18.59
CA LYS A 823 55.58 -14.41 -18.49
C LYS A 823 56.84 -14.22 -19.34
N VAL A 824 56.75 -13.49 -20.45
CA VAL A 824 57.90 -13.18 -21.30
C VAL A 824 58.84 -12.20 -20.59
N ASN A 825 58.29 -11.17 -19.95
CA ASN A 825 59.08 -10.19 -19.19
C ASN A 825 59.70 -10.79 -17.92
N GLU A 826 58.97 -11.71 -17.28
CA GLU A 826 59.46 -12.50 -16.14
C GLU A 826 60.67 -13.36 -16.55
N ARG A 827 60.57 -14.12 -17.64
CA ARG A 827 61.70 -14.90 -18.19
C ARG A 827 62.93 -14.06 -18.53
N VAL A 828 62.75 -12.86 -19.09
CA VAL A 828 63.88 -11.97 -19.41
C VAL A 828 64.56 -11.44 -18.14
N ARG A 829 63.78 -11.21 -17.07
CA ARG A 829 64.29 -10.83 -15.75
C ARG A 829 65.06 -11.99 -15.10
N ASP A 830 64.50 -13.19 -15.13
CA ASP A 830 65.13 -14.41 -14.58
C ASP A 830 66.42 -14.76 -15.33
N LEU A 831 66.45 -14.60 -16.65
CA LEU A 831 67.66 -14.81 -17.48
C LEU A 831 68.78 -13.83 -17.12
N ARG A 832 68.45 -12.55 -16.84
CA ARG A 832 69.43 -11.57 -16.37
C ARG A 832 69.95 -11.90 -14.97
N GLU A 833 69.10 -12.36 -14.06
CA GLU A 833 69.52 -12.82 -12.72
C GLU A 833 70.42 -14.05 -12.78
N LEU A 834 70.12 -14.99 -13.70
CA LEU A 834 70.96 -16.15 -13.97
C LEU A 834 72.33 -15.73 -14.52
N GLU A 835 72.38 -14.83 -15.51
CA GLU A 835 73.64 -14.32 -16.08
C GLU A 835 74.53 -13.64 -15.03
N GLN A 836 73.94 -12.91 -14.08
CA GLN A 836 74.67 -12.25 -13.00
C GLN A 836 75.24 -13.21 -11.95
N ASN A 837 74.62 -14.38 -11.76
CA ASN A 837 74.96 -15.33 -10.70
C ASN A 837 75.54 -16.67 -11.22
N ILE A 838 76.04 -16.67 -12.46
CA ILE A 838 76.60 -17.85 -13.17
C ILE A 838 77.75 -18.55 -12.42
N SER A 839 78.42 -17.90 -11.46
CA SER A 839 79.51 -18.49 -10.67
C SER A 839 79.08 -19.57 -9.67
N LEU A 840 77.78 -19.71 -9.38
CA LEU A 840 77.26 -20.65 -8.37
C LEU A 840 76.83 -22.02 -8.94
N ILE A 841 76.91 -22.26 -10.26
CA ILE A 841 76.29 -23.44 -10.93
C ILE A 841 77.23 -24.13 -11.96
N GLN A 842 78.49 -24.38 -11.61
CA GLN A 842 79.34 -25.36 -12.33
C GLN A 842 79.43 -26.64 -11.47
N PRO A 843 79.30 -27.90 -11.98
CA PRO A 843 79.54 -28.40 -13.33
C PRO A 843 78.61 -29.61 -13.75
N ALA A 844 77.42 -29.37 -14.32
CA ALA A 844 76.51 -30.47 -14.74
C ALA A 844 76.04 -30.38 -16.22
N VAL A 845 76.86 -29.75 -17.07
CA VAL A 845 76.55 -29.53 -18.50
C VAL A 845 76.69 -30.81 -19.35
N ALA A 846 77.29 -31.88 -18.83
CA ALA A 846 77.56 -33.09 -19.61
C ALA A 846 76.41 -34.13 -19.66
N SER A 847 75.41 -34.09 -18.78
CA SER A 847 74.44 -35.21 -18.64
C SER A 847 73.09 -35.02 -19.35
N LYS A 848 72.68 -33.79 -19.69
CA LYS A 848 71.35 -33.51 -20.31
C LYS A 848 71.27 -33.81 -21.81
N VAL A 849 72.40 -33.83 -22.53
CA VAL A 849 72.43 -34.03 -24.00
C VAL A 849 71.92 -35.42 -24.39
N ASN A 850 72.17 -36.46 -23.58
CA ASN A 850 71.71 -37.82 -23.88
C ASN A 850 70.21 -38.04 -23.65
N VAL A 851 69.56 -37.25 -22.77
CA VAL A 851 68.13 -37.39 -22.48
C VAL A 851 67.28 -36.83 -23.63
N GLN A 852 67.76 -35.76 -24.27
CA GLN A 852 67.02 -35.07 -25.33
C GLN A 852 66.93 -35.89 -26.63
N VAL A 853 67.96 -36.67 -26.95
CA VAL A 853 68.00 -37.52 -28.15
C VAL A 853 67.00 -38.67 -28.05
N ASN A 854 66.85 -39.27 -26.87
CA ASN A 854 65.91 -40.37 -26.64
C ASN A 854 64.43 -39.93 -26.74
N LEU A 855 64.11 -38.69 -26.38
CA LEU A 855 62.75 -38.15 -26.44
C LEU A 855 62.25 -37.88 -27.86
N ASN A 856 63.14 -37.53 -28.79
CA ASN A 856 62.76 -37.24 -30.18
C ASN A 856 62.43 -38.53 -30.94
N ASN A 857 63.22 -39.58 -30.75
CA ASN A 857 62.99 -40.89 -31.38
C ASN A 857 61.67 -41.56 -30.93
N ALA A 858 61.20 -41.25 -29.72
CA ALA A 858 59.92 -41.74 -29.21
C ALA A 858 58.70 -41.05 -29.84
N LYS A 859 58.83 -39.78 -30.25
CA LYS A 859 57.74 -39.00 -30.85
C LYS A 859 57.46 -39.41 -32.30
N GLU A 860 58.49 -39.70 -33.08
CA GLU A 860 58.34 -40.09 -34.49
C GLU A 860 57.64 -41.45 -34.64
N ARG A 861 57.91 -42.40 -33.73
CA ARG A 861 57.23 -43.71 -33.73
C ARG A 861 55.73 -43.63 -33.46
N ASN A 862 55.30 -42.69 -32.62
CA ASN A 862 53.89 -42.55 -32.25
C ASN A 862 53.05 -41.87 -33.34
N ALA A 863 53.64 -40.96 -34.12
CA ALA A 863 52.94 -40.28 -35.22
C ALA A 863 52.70 -41.22 -36.41
N ALA A 864 53.70 -42.03 -36.77
CA ALA A 864 53.58 -43.02 -37.85
C ALA A 864 52.49 -44.09 -37.57
N GLN A 865 52.18 -44.37 -36.30
CA GLN A 865 51.07 -45.24 -35.90
C GLN A 865 49.68 -44.59 -36.04
N GLN A 866 49.59 -43.25 -36.01
CA GLN A 866 48.32 -42.55 -36.21
C GLN A 866 47.92 -42.48 -37.68
N GLU A 867 48.89 -42.30 -38.58
CA GLU A 867 48.64 -42.28 -40.03
C GLU A 867 48.16 -43.65 -40.57
N SER A 868 48.59 -44.76 -39.96
CA SER A 868 48.14 -46.09 -40.39
C SER A 868 46.73 -46.46 -39.90
N LYS A 869 46.28 -45.90 -38.77
CA LYS A 869 44.97 -46.23 -38.17
C LYS A 869 43.78 -45.45 -38.74
N GLN A 870 43.98 -44.27 -39.31
CA GLN A 870 42.87 -43.51 -39.90
C GLN A 870 42.65 -43.82 -41.39
N SER A 871 43.72 -44.16 -42.10
CA SER A 871 43.64 -44.66 -43.48
C SER A 871 42.80 -45.96 -43.58
N SER A 872 42.69 -46.74 -42.50
CA SER A 872 41.88 -47.97 -42.45
C SER A 872 40.39 -47.75 -42.14
N MET A 873 39.95 -46.56 -41.72
CA MET A 873 38.52 -46.25 -41.49
C MET A 873 37.80 -45.74 -42.76
N LEU A 874 38.50 -45.61 -43.89
CA LEU A 874 37.94 -45.17 -45.18
C LEU A 874 37.53 -46.32 -46.12
N VAL A 875 37.51 -47.58 -45.64
CA VAL A 875 37.30 -48.76 -46.51
C VAL A 875 36.10 -49.65 -46.13
N ASP A 876 35.46 -49.51 -44.96
CA ASP A 876 34.25 -50.29 -44.62
C ASP A 876 33.19 -49.41 -43.90
N GLN A 877 32.01 -49.28 -44.54
CA GLN A 877 30.72 -48.71 -44.07
C GLN A 877 30.47 -47.20 -44.09
#